data_AF-A0A1S3TT27-F1
#
_entry.id   AF-A0A1S3TT27-F1
#
_cell.length_a   1.000
_cell.length_b   1.000
_cell.length_c   1.000
_cell.angle_alpha   90.00
_cell.angle_beta   90.00
_cell.angle_gamma   90.00
#
_symmetry.space_group_name_H-M   'P 1'
#
loop_
_entity.id
_entity.type
_entity.pdbx_description
1 polymer ?
#
loop_
_entity_poly.entity_id
_entity_poly.type
_entity_poly.pdbx_seq_one_letter_code
_entity_poly.pdbx_strand_id
1 'polypeptide(L)'
;MADSVVGFLVQRLSQLLESEIKLLSGVEEKIKSLRNELKFMDIFIKSSEGKYKDAVVKEVVTQIRDVAHKAEDVVDTYILNIAKHKRRNKLCRLFHLKEKLVVPHEVDAEIEKIRSRIDEIYKNQERYGIKEGEFQSEEAVAIEWRRKRRMDVEEEDVVGLVNESDTVIQQLQKDDVRLNVASIVGMGGLGKTTLARKIYNKDVVKNIFPCRAWGNVSNDYRPKEVFQSLLSCLNLSGFENLSEENLKKEVAKGLKGKKYLIVLDDIWETRVWDDIKGAFPDDNTGSRVLITSREMHVARHAGTTSPYELPFLTEDKSWELFFKKVFRGEKCPSELEPLGRSIVKETCGGLPLAIVILGGLFAKKEKSQREWSRMKKMSWNSTADKNEVMDILRLSYDNLPPTLKPCFLYFGIYPEDHKISAREVIQLWGAEGFVQPQENAEPEEVGDFYLDELVDRSLVQVTERRTDGGVKICQVHDVLRDFCISESKFCKFMDVYRESNIDTLSDTNPRRLSLLCQPQSSISVMTFDKSMSSTRSVFVFTEASKSVDDLVKRFMLARVIHGFQPSLFPDNLKRMIHLRYLKILFVDSLPACVGNLWNLETLDVSYKKRVSSKIWKLKRLRRLCLRGRGKLPVLPKGTRMENLQSLWLYGWSSEIKSLVDNGIFPRLVKLALSPMTLLRIDEDEEVDFLSGVQCLNHLGSLKIDEIGNLPSDNNVFPSKITKITFKQILSWSFMKTLGQLPNLQILKLEYESGILRNLDIGKGEFCQLQVFHIKFLSIKSWRLEESAMPRLRHLRIINCYYLFQLPQQLWSLRTLQLVHIVRPSQELTSNLQIVEFKNNCKLVLEDMW
;
A
#
# COMPACT_ATOMS: atom_id res chain seq x y z
N MET A 1 -21.31 -0.75 7.48
CA MET A 1 -20.25 -1.61 8.07
C MET A 1 -20.79 -2.78 8.89
N ALA A 2 -21.99 -2.70 9.49
CA ALA A 2 -22.51 -3.81 10.30
C ALA A 2 -22.61 -5.13 9.53
N ASP A 3 -23.08 -5.11 8.28
CA ASP A 3 -23.13 -6.26 7.36
C ASP A 3 -21.77 -6.98 7.27
N SER A 4 -20.72 -6.25 6.89
CA SER A 4 -19.36 -6.81 6.83
C SER A 4 -18.88 -7.43 8.16
N VAL A 5 -19.20 -6.82 9.31
CA VAL A 5 -18.81 -7.34 10.63
C VAL A 5 -19.57 -8.62 10.98
N VAL A 6 -20.89 -8.63 10.77
CA VAL A 6 -21.76 -9.76 11.09
C VAL A 6 -21.47 -10.92 10.15
N GLY A 7 -21.42 -10.69 8.83
CA GLY A 7 -21.08 -11.69 7.84
C GLY A 7 -19.72 -12.33 8.09
N PHE A 8 -18.69 -11.53 8.41
CA PHE A 8 -17.37 -12.04 8.78
C PHE A 8 -17.43 -12.95 10.01
N LEU A 9 -18.13 -12.53 11.06
CA LEU A 9 -18.26 -13.31 12.29
C LEU A 9 -19.02 -14.62 12.05
N VAL A 10 -20.15 -14.58 11.33
CA VAL A 10 -20.94 -15.77 10.98
C VAL A 10 -20.09 -16.80 10.26
N GLN A 11 -19.31 -16.36 9.27
CA GLN A 11 -18.44 -17.25 8.52
C GLN A 11 -17.32 -17.83 9.39
N ARG A 12 -16.71 -17.00 10.24
CA ARG A 12 -15.69 -17.43 11.19
C ARG A 12 -16.22 -18.48 12.17
N LEU A 13 -17.41 -18.26 12.74
CA LEU A 13 -18.05 -19.22 13.63
C LEU A 13 -18.38 -20.53 12.88
N SER A 14 -18.75 -20.44 11.60
CA SER A 14 -18.96 -21.62 10.75
C SER A 14 -17.67 -22.43 10.58
N GLN A 15 -16.56 -21.77 10.23
CA GLN A 15 -15.25 -22.40 10.12
C GLN A 15 -14.79 -23.05 11.43
N LEU A 16 -15.02 -22.39 12.57
CA LEU A 16 -14.69 -22.94 13.89
C LEU A 16 -15.50 -24.20 14.21
N LEU A 17 -16.80 -24.21 13.89
CA LEU A 17 -17.69 -25.36 14.12
C LEU A 17 -17.37 -26.54 13.19
N GLU A 18 -16.94 -26.28 11.95
CA GLU A 18 -16.62 -27.31 10.97
C GLU A 18 -15.22 -27.92 11.17
N SER A 19 -14.21 -27.08 11.36
CA SER A 19 -12.80 -27.49 11.28
C SER A 19 -12.06 -27.49 12.62
N GLU A 20 -12.56 -26.76 13.62
CA GLU A 20 -11.88 -26.55 14.90
C GLU A 20 -12.78 -26.87 16.12
N ILE A 21 -13.77 -27.77 15.97
CA ILE A 21 -14.77 -28.07 17.01
C ILE A 21 -14.15 -28.47 18.37
N LYS A 22 -12.98 -29.11 18.35
CA LYS A 22 -12.19 -29.44 19.57
C LYS A 22 -11.73 -28.23 20.38
N LEU A 23 -11.77 -27.02 19.83
CA LEU A 23 -11.54 -25.76 20.54
C LEU A 23 -12.80 -25.24 21.22
N LEU A 24 -13.97 -25.76 20.88
CA LEU A 24 -15.27 -25.32 21.36
C LEU A 24 -15.89 -26.24 22.42
N SER A 25 -15.17 -27.30 22.81
CA SER A 25 -15.61 -28.32 23.77
C SER A 25 -16.27 -27.72 25.02
N GLY A 26 -17.57 -27.96 25.17
CA GLY A 26 -18.39 -27.50 26.31
C GLY A 26 -19.26 -26.26 26.02
N VAL A 27 -19.05 -25.56 24.91
CA VAL A 27 -19.87 -24.40 24.48
C VAL A 27 -20.37 -24.50 23.04
N GLU A 28 -20.20 -25.67 22.40
CA GLU A 28 -20.45 -25.91 20.97
C GLU A 28 -21.89 -25.54 20.55
N GLU A 29 -22.89 -26.07 21.24
CA GLU A 29 -24.31 -25.80 20.93
C GLU A 29 -24.68 -24.32 21.14
N LYS A 30 -24.07 -23.65 22.12
CA LYS A 30 -24.28 -22.21 22.35
C LYS A 30 -23.68 -21.37 21.24
N ILE A 31 -22.47 -21.68 20.79
CA ILE A 31 -21.83 -21.00 19.65
C ILE A 31 -22.62 -21.25 18.35
N LYS A 32 -23.13 -22.48 18.16
CA LYS A 32 -23.98 -22.82 17.01
C LYS A 32 -25.29 -22.03 17.02
N SER A 33 -25.92 -21.89 18.17
CA SER A 33 -27.11 -21.03 18.33
C SER A 33 -26.79 -19.56 18.12
N LEU A 34 -25.71 -19.02 18.70
CA LEU A 34 -25.28 -17.64 18.49
C LEU A 34 -24.98 -17.35 17.00
N ARG A 35 -24.34 -18.28 16.30
CA ARG A 35 -24.14 -18.18 14.85
C ARG A 35 -25.47 -18.09 14.10
N ASN A 36 -26.47 -18.89 14.49
CA ASN A 36 -27.77 -18.88 13.83
C ASN A 36 -28.50 -17.54 14.06
N GLU A 37 -28.44 -16.97 15.27
CA GLU A 37 -28.97 -15.62 15.54
C GLU A 37 -28.29 -14.55 14.68
N LEU A 38 -26.96 -14.58 14.60
CA LEU A 38 -26.20 -13.65 13.78
C LEU A 38 -26.53 -13.79 12.28
N LYS A 39 -26.93 -14.97 11.80
CA LYS A 39 -27.42 -15.14 10.42
C LYS A 39 -28.74 -14.40 10.18
N PHE A 40 -29.68 -14.44 11.13
CA PHE A 40 -30.92 -13.67 11.01
C PHE A 40 -30.65 -12.17 11.05
N MET A 41 -29.72 -11.74 11.90
CA MET A 41 -29.28 -10.33 11.93
C MET A 41 -28.62 -9.90 10.62
N ASP A 42 -27.81 -10.76 9.99
CA ASP A 42 -27.21 -10.51 8.67
C ASP A 42 -28.29 -10.27 7.62
N ILE A 43 -29.32 -11.12 7.58
CA ILE A 43 -30.48 -10.99 6.69
C ILE A 43 -31.24 -9.69 6.97
N PHE A 44 -31.44 -9.34 8.24
CA PHE A 44 -32.09 -8.08 8.62
C PHE A 44 -31.30 -6.85 8.15
N ILE A 45 -29.97 -6.85 8.33
CA ILE A 45 -29.13 -5.73 7.88
C ILE A 45 -29.23 -5.57 6.37
N LYS A 46 -29.14 -6.68 5.61
CA LYS A 46 -29.24 -6.67 4.15
C LYS A 46 -30.60 -6.20 3.66
N SER A 47 -31.69 -6.66 4.27
CA SER A 47 -33.06 -6.21 3.95
C SER A 47 -33.34 -4.76 4.36
N SER A 48 -32.49 -4.18 5.22
CA SER A 48 -32.57 -2.78 5.65
C SER A 48 -31.74 -1.82 4.78
N GLU A 49 -31.00 -2.33 3.78
CA GLU A 49 -30.23 -1.50 2.86
C GLU A 49 -31.14 -0.53 2.09
N GLY A 50 -30.80 0.77 2.13
CA GLY A 50 -31.62 1.85 1.56
C GLY A 50 -32.53 2.58 2.55
N LYS A 51 -32.80 2.01 3.75
CA LYS A 51 -33.53 2.69 4.84
C LYS A 51 -32.62 3.31 5.90
N TYR A 52 -31.30 3.38 5.67
CA TYR A 52 -30.33 3.95 6.63
C TYR A 52 -30.53 5.42 7.02
N LYS A 53 -31.42 6.13 6.33
CA LYS A 53 -31.85 7.48 6.70
C LYS A 53 -32.84 7.49 7.86
N ASP A 54 -33.51 6.38 8.13
CA ASP A 54 -34.34 6.20 9.31
C ASP A 54 -33.43 6.07 10.55
N ALA A 55 -33.58 7.01 11.48
CA ALA A 55 -32.79 7.05 12.71
C ALA A 55 -32.96 5.78 13.55
N VAL A 56 -34.14 5.15 13.53
CA VAL A 56 -34.43 3.93 14.30
C VAL A 56 -33.73 2.74 13.66
N VAL A 57 -33.80 2.58 12.34
CA VAL A 57 -33.08 1.53 11.61
C VAL A 57 -31.58 1.66 11.82
N LYS A 58 -31.05 2.88 11.74
CA LYS A 58 -29.63 3.18 11.97
C LYS A 58 -29.17 2.80 13.38
N GLU A 59 -30.01 3.06 14.39
CA GLU A 59 -29.74 2.68 15.78
C GLU A 59 -29.75 1.15 15.96
N VAL A 60 -30.75 0.44 15.41
CA VAL A 60 -30.80 -1.03 15.47
C VAL A 60 -29.57 -1.67 14.82
N VAL A 61 -29.19 -1.21 13.62
CA VAL A 61 -27.99 -1.71 12.93
C VAL A 61 -26.71 -1.44 13.74
N THR A 62 -26.66 -0.30 14.44
CA THR A 62 -25.57 0.05 15.35
C THR A 62 -25.48 -0.92 16.52
N GLN A 63 -26.61 -1.27 17.13
CA GLN A 63 -26.66 -2.23 18.23
C GLN A 63 -26.28 -3.64 17.78
N ILE A 64 -26.74 -4.09 16.60
CA ILE A 64 -26.36 -5.39 16.02
C ILE A 64 -24.84 -5.48 15.82
N ARG A 65 -24.22 -4.43 15.27
CA ARG A 65 -22.76 -4.37 15.11
C ARG A 65 -22.04 -4.51 16.45
N ASP A 66 -22.49 -3.78 17.46
CA ASP A 66 -21.87 -3.79 18.79
C ASP A 66 -22.01 -5.17 19.47
N VAL A 67 -23.16 -5.83 19.29
CA VAL A 67 -23.40 -7.23 19.71
C VAL A 67 -22.45 -8.19 18.99
N ALA A 68 -22.31 -8.08 17.67
CA ALA A 68 -21.39 -8.92 16.90
C ALA A 68 -19.94 -8.73 17.37
N HIS A 69 -19.51 -7.49 17.63
CA HIS A 69 -18.18 -7.23 18.17
C HIS A 69 -17.96 -7.88 19.54
N LYS A 70 -18.94 -7.76 20.43
CA LYS A 70 -18.87 -8.39 21.75
C LYS A 70 -18.85 -9.91 21.67
N ALA A 71 -19.66 -10.51 20.79
CA ALA A 71 -19.66 -11.95 20.52
C ALA A 71 -18.28 -12.43 20.04
N GLU A 72 -17.67 -11.71 19.10
CA GLU A 72 -16.32 -12.01 18.63
C GLU A 72 -15.28 -11.97 19.76
N ASP A 73 -15.35 -10.97 20.65
CA ASP A 73 -14.45 -10.86 21.81
C ASP A 73 -14.57 -12.03 22.78
N VAL A 74 -15.81 -12.43 23.09
CA VAL A 74 -16.08 -13.54 24.00
C VAL A 74 -15.53 -14.84 23.44
N VAL A 75 -15.81 -15.13 22.17
CA VAL A 75 -15.32 -16.35 21.49
C VAL A 75 -13.79 -16.35 21.41
N ASP A 76 -13.17 -15.23 21.03
CA ASP A 76 -11.72 -15.14 20.92
C ASP A 76 -11.00 -15.27 22.27
N THR A 77 -11.58 -14.70 23.31
CA THR A 77 -11.07 -14.80 24.68
C THR A 77 -11.17 -16.23 25.19
N TYR A 78 -12.28 -16.91 24.90
CA TYR A 78 -12.47 -18.32 25.23
C TYR A 78 -11.40 -19.20 24.58
N ILE A 79 -11.20 -19.06 23.25
CA ILE A 79 -10.19 -19.81 22.50
C ILE A 79 -8.79 -19.55 23.08
N LEU A 80 -8.49 -18.29 23.41
CA LEU A 80 -7.22 -17.91 24.03
C LEU A 80 -7.02 -18.55 25.41
N ASN A 81 -8.06 -18.62 26.23
CA ASN A 81 -8.00 -19.28 27.54
C ASN A 81 -7.84 -20.80 27.43
N ILE A 82 -8.51 -21.46 26.48
CA ILE A 82 -8.30 -22.88 26.19
C ILE A 82 -6.88 -23.15 25.74
N ALA A 83 -6.35 -22.32 24.84
CA ALA A 83 -4.98 -22.48 24.35
C ALA A 83 -3.96 -22.31 25.49
N LYS A 84 -4.16 -21.34 26.39
CA LYS A 84 -3.35 -21.18 27.61
C LYS A 84 -3.40 -22.45 28.48
N HIS A 85 -4.58 -23.01 28.72
CA HIS A 85 -4.75 -24.22 29.52
C HIS A 85 -4.03 -25.44 28.90
N LYS A 86 -4.16 -25.63 27.58
CA LYS A 86 -3.48 -26.71 26.85
C LYS A 86 -1.95 -26.62 26.92
N ARG A 87 -1.37 -25.42 27.05
CA ARG A 87 0.08 -25.21 27.12
C ARG A 87 0.70 -25.46 28.50
N ARG A 88 -0.08 -25.56 29.58
CA ARG A 88 0.43 -25.84 30.93
C ARG A 88 0.94 -27.30 31.04
N ASN A 89 1.93 -27.55 31.90
CA ASN A 89 2.41 -28.90 32.24
C ASN A 89 1.33 -29.73 32.97
N LYS A 90 1.40 -31.06 32.91
CA LYS A 90 0.38 -31.98 33.47
C LYS A 90 0.01 -31.68 34.93
N LEU A 91 1.01 -31.41 35.78
CA LEU A 91 0.81 -31.04 37.19
C LEU A 91 0.08 -29.69 37.33
N CYS A 92 0.50 -28.66 36.61
CA CYS A 92 -0.20 -27.36 36.60
C CYS A 92 -1.64 -27.47 36.06
N ARG A 93 -1.91 -28.38 35.11
CA ARG A 93 -3.30 -28.62 34.64
C ARG A 93 -4.19 -29.18 35.74
N LEU A 94 -3.65 -29.98 36.66
CA LEU A 94 -4.40 -30.55 37.79
C LEU A 94 -4.76 -29.47 38.83
N PHE A 95 -3.83 -28.56 39.15
CA PHE A 95 -4.08 -27.46 40.09
C PHE A 95 -5.00 -26.36 39.55
N HIS A 96 -5.12 -26.21 38.23
CA HIS A 96 -6.02 -25.25 37.58
C HIS A 96 -7.32 -25.87 37.05
N LEU A 97 -7.76 -27.03 37.58
CA LEU A 97 -9.04 -27.65 37.20
C LEU A 97 -10.24 -26.70 37.41
N LYS A 98 -10.17 -25.84 38.43
CA LYS A 98 -11.18 -24.81 38.69
C LYS A 98 -11.30 -23.83 37.51
N GLU A 99 -10.20 -23.38 36.91
CA GLU A 99 -10.25 -22.50 35.72
C GLU A 99 -10.84 -23.21 34.49
N LYS A 100 -10.62 -24.53 34.35
CA LYS A 100 -11.22 -25.35 33.27
C LYS A 100 -12.75 -25.44 33.40
N LEU A 101 -13.28 -25.35 34.61
CA LEU A 101 -14.72 -25.38 34.90
C LEU A 101 -15.33 -23.95 34.91
N VAL A 102 -14.61 -22.95 35.40
CA VAL A 102 -15.08 -21.55 35.52
C VAL A 102 -15.10 -20.82 34.18
N VAL A 103 -14.10 -21.00 33.31
CA VAL A 103 -14.02 -20.28 32.03
C VAL A 103 -15.20 -20.58 31.09
N PRO A 104 -15.68 -21.84 30.94
CA PRO A 104 -16.92 -22.11 30.22
C PRO A 104 -18.14 -21.42 30.85
N HIS A 105 -18.27 -21.40 32.18
CA HIS A 105 -19.39 -20.73 32.86
C HIS A 105 -19.39 -19.19 32.69
N GLU A 106 -18.23 -18.55 32.67
CA GLU A 106 -18.11 -17.10 32.39
C GLU A 106 -18.49 -16.78 30.95
N VAL A 107 -18.02 -17.58 30.00
CA VAL A 107 -18.37 -17.43 28.57
C VAL A 107 -19.83 -17.71 28.34
N ASP A 108 -20.39 -18.69 29.03
CA ASP A 108 -21.82 -18.96 29.05
C ASP A 108 -22.62 -17.76 29.52
N ALA A 109 -22.25 -17.15 30.65
CA ALA A 109 -22.92 -15.97 31.16
C ALA A 109 -22.83 -14.78 30.20
N GLU A 110 -21.69 -14.57 29.54
CA GLU A 110 -21.52 -13.51 28.54
C GLU A 110 -22.31 -13.78 27.25
N ILE A 111 -22.42 -15.04 26.81
CA ILE A 111 -23.27 -15.42 25.67
C ILE A 111 -24.75 -15.22 26.00
N GLU A 112 -25.20 -15.54 27.22
CA GLU A 112 -26.59 -15.27 27.65
C GLU A 112 -26.87 -13.76 27.73
N LYS A 113 -25.91 -12.95 28.17
CA LYS A 113 -26.04 -11.48 28.11
C LYS A 113 -26.18 -10.98 26.67
N ILE A 114 -25.39 -11.54 25.75
CA ILE A 114 -25.50 -11.23 24.32
C ILE A 114 -26.90 -11.58 23.82
N ARG A 115 -27.41 -12.78 24.14
CA ARG A 115 -28.77 -13.21 23.75
C ARG A 115 -29.86 -12.30 24.30
N SER A 116 -29.80 -11.96 25.58
CA SER A 116 -30.74 -11.01 26.19
C SER A 116 -30.75 -9.66 25.47
N ARG A 117 -29.57 -9.19 25.05
CA ARG A 117 -29.44 -7.97 24.24
C ARG A 117 -30.03 -8.13 22.83
N ILE A 118 -29.88 -9.30 22.21
CA ILE A 118 -30.52 -9.64 20.93
C ILE A 118 -32.05 -9.61 21.07
N ASP A 119 -32.60 -10.22 22.12
CA ASP A 119 -34.04 -10.24 22.39
C ASP A 119 -34.59 -8.82 22.62
N GLU A 120 -33.84 -7.96 23.31
CA GLU A 120 -34.18 -6.56 23.50
C GLU A 120 -34.23 -5.79 22.17
N ILE A 121 -33.29 -6.05 21.26
CA ILE A 121 -33.27 -5.46 19.92
C ILE A 121 -34.54 -5.85 19.15
N TYR A 122 -34.91 -7.13 19.13
CA TYR A 122 -36.13 -7.59 18.45
C TYR A 122 -37.40 -6.97 19.05
N LYS A 123 -37.50 -6.90 20.39
CA LYS A 123 -38.62 -6.23 21.08
C LYS A 123 -38.72 -4.74 20.74
N ASN A 124 -37.58 -4.06 20.68
CA ASN A 124 -37.54 -2.65 20.29
C ASN A 124 -37.92 -2.46 18.82
N GLN A 125 -37.43 -3.31 17.93
CA GLN A 125 -37.81 -3.31 16.51
C GLN A 125 -39.33 -3.43 16.33
N GLU A 126 -39.96 -4.38 17.03
CA GLU A 126 -41.41 -4.58 17.01
C GLU A 126 -42.15 -3.36 17.60
N ARG A 127 -41.69 -2.85 18.75
CA ARG A 127 -42.28 -1.70 19.45
C ARG A 127 -42.26 -0.41 18.63
N TYR A 128 -41.21 -0.18 17.83
CA TYR A 128 -41.06 1.01 17.00
C TYR A 128 -41.54 0.80 15.56
N GLY A 129 -42.16 -0.34 15.25
CA GLY A 129 -42.88 -0.55 13.99
C GLY A 129 -41.99 -0.60 12.75
N ILE A 130 -40.78 -1.16 12.85
CA ILE A 130 -39.89 -1.33 11.69
C ILE A 130 -40.45 -2.45 10.79
N LYS A 131 -41.29 -2.08 9.82
CA LYS A 131 -41.81 -3.04 8.83
C LYS A 131 -40.73 -3.42 7.82
N GLU A 132 -40.54 -4.74 7.65
CA GLU A 132 -39.85 -5.32 6.50
C GLU A 132 -40.45 -4.73 5.23
N GLY A 133 -39.60 -4.14 4.37
CA GLY A 133 -40.04 -3.67 3.07
C GLY A 133 -39.78 -4.75 2.05
N GLU A 134 -40.76 -5.04 1.20
CA GLU A 134 -40.53 -5.82 -0.01
C GLU A 134 -39.58 -5.05 -0.94
N PHE A 135 -38.35 -5.53 -1.10
CA PHE A 135 -37.49 -5.12 -2.21
C PHE A 135 -36.70 -6.30 -2.76
N GLN A 136 -36.57 -6.28 -4.09
CA GLN A 136 -35.91 -7.29 -4.91
C GLN A 136 -34.43 -7.41 -4.53
N SER A 137 -34.02 -8.63 -4.21
CA SER A 137 -32.61 -9.00 -4.09
C SER A 137 -31.92 -8.86 -5.44
N GLU A 138 -31.21 -7.77 -5.67
CA GLU A 138 -30.10 -7.75 -6.65
C GLU A 138 -28.82 -8.27 -5.97
N GLU A 139 -28.89 -9.48 -5.40
CA GLU A 139 -27.69 -10.27 -5.08
C GLU A 139 -27.78 -11.62 -5.78
N ALA A 140 -27.48 -11.58 -7.08
CA ALA A 140 -26.92 -12.70 -7.81
C ALA A 140 -26.13 -12.17 -9.01
N VAL A 141 -25.00 -11.49 -8.74
CA VAL A 141 -23.89 -11.52 -9.70
C VAL A 141 -22.70 -12.15 -9.00
N ALA A 142 -22.85 -13.45 -8.75
CA ALA A 142 -21.71 -14.33 -8.58
C ALA A 142 -20.88 -14.27 -9.86
N ILE A 143 -19.82 -13.47 -9.80
CA ILE A 143 -18.49 -13.72 -10.36
C ILE A 143 -18.50 -14.52 -11.68
N GLU A 144 -18.83 -13.83 -12.77
CA GLU A 144 -18.29 -14.16 -14.09
C GLU A 144 -17.26 -13.08 -14.48
N TRP A 145 -16.17 -13.00 -13.71
CA TRP A 145 -15.08 -12.06 -13.97
C TRP A 145 -14.00 -12.69 -14.84
N ARG A 146 -14.29 -12.88 -16.12
CA ARG A 146 -13.24 -13.09 -17.13
C ARG A 146 -12.66 -11.74 -17.55
N ARG A 147 -11.36 -11.56 -17.25
CA ARG A 147 -10.41 -10.59 -17.82
C ARG A 147 -11.03 -9.59 -18.82
N LYS A 148 -11.57 -8.47 -18.32
CA LYS A 148 -11.46 -7.22 -19.08
C LYS A 148 -10.01 -6.77 -18.99
N ARG A 149 -9.45 -6.41 -20.15
CA ARG A 149 -8.05 -6.03 -20.34
C ARG A 149 -7.66 -5.01 -19.27
N ARG A 150 -6.54 -5.26 -18.57
CA ARG A 150 -5.76 -4.19 -17.95
C ARG A 150 -5.40 -3.24 -19.10
N MET A 151 -6.07 -2.10 -19.16
CA MET A 151 -5.78 -1.06 -20.12
C MET A 151 -4.90 -0.02 -19.45
N ASP A 152 -4.01 0.56 -20.25
CA ASP A 152 -2.97 1.47 -19.82
C ASP A 152 -3.52 2.61 -18.96
N VAL A 153 -2.69 3.02 -18.00
CA VAL A 153 -2.95 4.18 -17.17
C VAL A 153 -3.18 5.39 -18.05
N GLU A 154 -4.33 6.02 -17.83
CA GLU A 154 -4.53 7.45 -18.00
C GLU A 154 -3.28 8.17 -17.49
N GLU A 155 -2.45 8.67 -18.40
CA GLU A 155 -1.60 9.83 -18.09
C GLU A 155 -2.44 10.81 -17.28
N GLU A 156 -1.85 11.48 -16.29
CA GLU A 156 -2.53 12.55 -15.56
C GLU A 156 -3.05 13.55 -16.59
N ASP A 157 -4.29 13.37 -17.00
CA ASP A 157 -4.98 14.18 -18.00
C ASP A 157 -5.31 15.48 -17.26
N VAL A 158 -4.30 16.35 -17.14
CA VAL A 158 -4.40 17.61 -16.41
C VAL A 158 -5.21 18.59 -17.25
N VAL A 159 -6.53 18.41 -17.21
CA VAL A 159 -7.49 19.28 -17.87
C VAL A 159 -7.41 20.67 -17.25
N GLY A 160 -7.23 21.68 -18.10
CA GLY A 160 -7.55 23.05 -17.73
C GLY A 160 -6.58 23.76 -16.77
N LEU A 161 -5.32 23.34 -16.64
CA LEU A 161 -4.28 24.07 -15.88
C LEU A 161 -3.24 24.79 -16.76
N VAL A 162 -3.53 25.09 -18.03
CA VAL A 162 -2.53 25.71 -18.94
C VAL A 162 -2.32 27.18 -18.57
N ASN A 163 -3.38 27.98 -18.61
CA ASN A 163 -3.35 29.41 -18.32
C ASN A 163 -2.86 29.70 -16.89
N GLU A 164 -3.29 28.87 -15.94
CA GLU A 164 -2.95 28.94 -14.52
C GLU A 164 -1.44 28.71 -14.35
N SER A 165 -0.89 27.71 -15.05
CA SER A 165 0.55 27.43 -15.01
C SER A 165 1.39 28.54 -15.65
N ASP A 166 0.91 29.17 -16.72
CA ASP A 166 1.63 30.29 -17.36
C ASP A 166 1.66 31.52 -16.46
N THR A 167 0.57 31.79 -15.74
CA THR A 167 0.47 32.92 -14.81
C THR A 167 1.49 32.80 -13.66
N VAL A 168 1.58 31.63 -13.02
CA VAL A 168 2.56 31.40 -11.95
C VAL A 168 4.00 31.40 -12.51
N ILE A 169 4.22 30.91 -13.73
CA ILE A 169 5.53 30.98 -14.37
C ILE A 169 5.96 32.42 -14.62
N GLN A 170 5.05 33.31 -15.03
CA GLN A 170 5.34 34.73 -15.16
C GLN A 170 5.76 35.36 -13.82
N GLN A 171 5.16 34.94 -12.70
CA GLN A 171 5.60 35.37 -11.37
C GLN A 171 7.02 34.89 -11.06
N LEU A 172 7.36 33.64 -11.41
CA LEU A 172 8.69 33.07 -11.23
C LEU A 172 9.76 33.73 -12.12
N GLN A 173 9.36 34.22 -13.30
CA GLN A 173 10.22 34.83 -14.31
C GLN A 173 10.54 36.31 -14.09
N LYS A 174 9.93 36.99 -13.10
CA LYS A 174 10.24 38.39 -12.81
C LYS A 174 11.74 38.60 -12.64
N ASP A 175 12.29 39.59 -13.33
CA ASP A 175 13.70 39.98 -13.25
C ASP A 175 14.01 40.60 -11.88
N ASP A 176 14.33 39.72 -10.94
CA ASP A 176 14.78 40.07 -9.60
C ASP A 176 15.92 39.12 -9.23
N VAL A 177 17.04 39.71 -8.84
CA VAL A 177 18.26 38.99 -8.44
C VAL A 177 18.11 38.34 -7.09
N ARG A 178 17.25 38.86 -6.20
CA ARG A 178 17.04 38.29 -4.86
C ARG A 178 16.24 36.99 -4.90
N LEU A 179 16.30 36.26 -3.79
CA LEU A 179 15.45 35.10 -3.55
C LEU A 179 13.99 35.55 -3.44
N ASN A 180 13.13 35.03 -4.32
CA ASN A 180 11.70 35.32 -4.29
C ASN A 180 10.87 34.08 -3.95
N VAL A 181 9.80 34.30 -3.20
CA VAL A 181 8.86 33.27 -2.78
C VAL A 181 7.51 33.54 -3.44
N ALA A 182 7.10 32.62 -4.31
CA ALA A 182 5.77 32.56 -4.90
C ALA A 182 4.92 31.54 -4.16
N SER A 183 3.61 31.74 -4.14
CA SER A 183 2.70 30.84 -3.44
C SER A 183 1.43 30.55 -4.24
N ILE A 184 0.95 29.31 -4.18
CA ILE A 184 -0.32 28.85 -4.73
C ILE A 184 -1.25 28.51 -3.56
N VAL A 185 -2.42 29.14 -3.50
CA VAL A 185 -3.37 29.02 -2.38
C VAL A 185 -4.71 28.49 -2.86
N GLY A 186 -5.37 27.67 -2.03
CA GLY A 186 -6.73 27.19 -2.28
C GLY A 186 -7.10 26.00 -1.39
N MET A 187 -8.40 25.69 -1.28
CA MET A 187 -8.90 24.55 -0.51
C MET A 187 -8.32 23.19 -0.95
N GLY A 188 -8.50 22.17 -0.11
CA GLY A 188 -8.12 20.79 -0.42
C GLY A 188 -8.83 20.26 -1.68
N GLY A 189 -8.11 19.51 -2.52
CA GLY A 189 -8.68 18.90 -3.73
C GLY A 189 -8.80 19.80 -4.97
N LEU A 190 -8.37 21.07 -4.89
CA LEU A 190 -8.33 22.00 -6.05
C LEU A 190 -7.22 21.72 -7.08
N GLY A 191 -6.25 20.85 -6.76
CA GLY A 191 -5.15 20.53 -7.67
C GLY A 191 -3.92 21.45 -7.54
N LYS A 192 -3.68 22.06 -6.37
CA LYS A 192 -2.48 22.89 -6.10
C LYS A 192 -1.17 22.14 -6.38
N THR A 193 -1.02 20.95 -5.79
CA THR A 193 0.11 20.05 -6.03
C THR A 193 0.25 19.70 -7.50
N THR A 194 -0.88 19.44 -8.19
CA THR A 194 -0.91 19.15 -9.64
C THR A 194 -0.43 20.34 -10.47
N LEU A 195 -0.84 21.57 -10.10
CA LEU A 195 -0.38 22.79 -10.75
C LEU A 195 1.11 23.03 -10.53
N ALA A 196 1.59 22.94 -9.28
CA ALA A 196 3.00 23.09 -8.94
C ALA A 196 3.86 22.04 -9.66
N ARG A 197 3.39 20.80 -9.75
CA ARG A 197 4.03 19.70 -10.48
C ARG A 197 4.12 19.98 -11.98
N LYS A 198 3.05 20.49 -12.57
CA LYS A 198 3.03 20.92 -13.98
C LYS A 198 4.02 22.05 -14.25
N ILE A 199 4.09 23.05 -13.38
CA ILE A 199 5.04 24.17 -13.49
C ILE A 199 6.47 23.66 -13.37
N TYR A 200 6.78 22.89 -12.33
CA TYR A 200 8.11 22.34 -12.05
C TYR A 200 8.69 21.56 -13.24
N ASN A 201 7.82 20.86 -14.00
CA ASN A 201 8.20 19.99 -15.11
C ASN A 201 8.20 20.66 -16.49
N LYS A 202 7.77 21.92 -16.63
CA LYS A 202 7.80 22.63 -17.92
C LYS A 202 9.24 22.94 -18.34
N ASP A 203 9.57 22.72 -19.61
CA ASP A 203 10.93 22.94 -20.14
C ASP A 203 11.42 24.38 -19.98
N VAL A 204 10.52 25.35 -20.10
CA VAL A 204 10.82 26.76 -19.81
C VAL A 204 11.35 26.93 -18.38
N VAL A 205 10.72 26.28 -17.39
CA VAL A 205 11.16 26.34 -15.98
C VAL A 205 12.46 25.58 -15.78
N LYS A 206 12.62 24.41 -16.41
CA LYS A 206 13.87 23.62 -16.39
C LYS A 206 15.06 24.44 -16.91
N ASN A 207 14.86 25.19 -17.99
CA ASN A 207 15.90 26.00 -18.62
C ASN A 207 16.30 27.21 -17.75
N ILE A 208 15.33 27.81 -17.05
CA ILE A 208 15.58 28.97 -16.17
C ILE A 208 16.24 28.56 -14.85
N PHE A 209 15.87 27.39 -14.31
CA PHE A 209 16.35 26.86 -13.04
C PHE A 209 17.01 25.49 -13.24
N PRO A 210 18.34 25.45 -13.51
CA PRO A 210 19.06 24.20 -13.66
C PRO A 210 19.09 23.38 -12.37
N CYS A 211 19.09 24.04 -11.21
CA CYS A 211 19.04 23.41 -9.90
C CYS A 211 17.59 23.41 -9.40
N ARG A 212 17.01 22.25 -9.12
CA ARG A 212 15.62 22.15 -8.67
C ARG A 212 15.48 21.08 -7.59
N ALA A 213 14.62 21.32 -6.61
CA ALA A 213 14.29 20.32 -5.61
C ALA A 213 12.83 20.45 -5.16
N TRP A 214 12.27 19.34 -4.69
CA TRP A 214 10.90 19.25 -4.21
C TRP A 214 10.87 18.65 -2.81
N GLY A 215 10.19 19.33 -1.87
CA GLY A 215 9.92 18.84 -0.52
C GLY A 215 8.41 18.82 -0.26
N ASN A 216 7.90 17.67 0.20
CA ASN A 216 6.54 17.59 0.73
C ASN A 216 6.54 17.94 2.21
N VAL A 217 5.63 18.81 2.62
CA VAL A 217 5.42 19.21 4.01
C VAL A 217 4.08 18.62 4.45
N SER A 218 4.12 17.57 5.27
CA SER A 218 2.87 16.99 5.82
C SER A 218 2.37 17.78 7.03
N ASN A 219 1.10 17.62 7.43
CA ASN A 219 0.62 18.20 8.71
C ASN A 219 1.41 17.71 9.92
N ASP A 220 1.88 16.46 9.90
CA ASP A 220 2.83 15.95 10.88
C ASP A 220 4.23 16.45 10.47
N TYR A 221 4.47 17.75 10.62
CA TYR A 221 5.67 18.41 10.11
C TYR A 221 6.94 17.83 10.76
N ARG A 222 7.83 17.31 9.90
CA ARG A 222 9.11 16.70 10.26
C ARG A 222 10.25 17.38 9.48
N PRO A 223 10.95 18.36 10.07
CA PRO A 223 12.01 19.11 9.38
C PRO A 223 13.07 18.21 8.75
N LYS A 224 13.48 17.16 9.47
CA LYS A 224 14.47 16.17 9.00
C LYS A 224 14.08 15.54 7.67
N GLU A 225 12.82 15.12 7.53
CA GLU A 225 12.32 14.45 6.32
C GLU A 225 12.28 15.40 5.13
N VAL A 226 11.89 16.66 5.36
CA VAL A 226 11.90 17.71 4.33
C VAL A 226 13.32 17.94 3.81
N PHE A 227 14.30 18.15 4.69
CA PHE A 227 15.69 18.37 4.26
C PHE A 227 16.29 17.14 3.57
N GLN A 228 15.98 15.93 4.03
CA GLN A 228 16.41 14.70 3.37
C GLN A 228 15.81 14.56 1.96
N SER A 229 14.52 14.92 1.79
CA SER A 229 13.88 14.96 0.46
C SER A 229 14.58 15.93 -0.48
N LEU A 230 14.91 17.13 0.02
CA LEU A 230 15.62 18.15 -0.76
C LEU A 230 17.03 17.70 -1.14
N LEU A 231 17.81 17.16 -0.20
CA LEU A 231 19.15 16.63 -0.47
C LEU A 231 19.13 15.50 -1.49
N SER A 232 18.14 14.61 -1.39
CA SER A 232 17.95 13.54 -2.38
C SER A 232 17.70 14.09 -3.78
N CYS A 233 16.91 15.17 -3.92
CA CYS A 233 16.70 15.83 -5.22
C CYS A 233 17.99 16.48 -5.76
N LEU A 234 18.85 16.96 -4.85
CA LEU A 234 20.14 17.56 -5.19
C LEU A 234 21.24 16.52 -5.50
N ASN A 235 20.91 15.23 -5.54
CA ASN A 235 21.85 14.09 -5.68
C ASN A 235 22.93 14.06 -4.59
N LEU A 236 22.59 14.52 -3.38
CA LEU A 236 23.45 14.51 -2.21
C LEU A 236 23.02 13.34 -1.29
N SER A 237 23.88 12.35 -1.08
CA SER A 237 23.61 11.15 -0.28
C SER A 237 24.57 10.98 0.91
N GLY A 238 24.19 10.16 1.90
CA GLY A 238 25.04 9.83 3.06
C GLY A 238 24.75 10.64 4.33
N PHE A 239 23.60 11.33 4.39
CA PHE A 239 23.25 12.27 5.46
C PHE A 239 22.17 11.75 6.43
N GLU A 240 21.83 10.46 6.37
CA GLU A 240 20.70 9.85 7.11
C GLU A 240 20.79 10.04 8.64
N ASN A 241 22.01 10.07 9.17
CA ASN A 241 22.30 10.16 10.61
C ASN A 241 22.62 11.58 11.10
N LEU A 242 22.53 12.61 10.24
CA LEU A 242 22.80 13.98 10.65
C LEU A 242 21.64 14.57 11.47
N SER A 243 21.99 15.51 12.36
CA SER A 243 21.01 16.37 13.03
C SER A 243 20.31 17.27 12.02
N GLU A 244 19.13 17.76 12.36
CA GLU A 244 18.34 18.67 11.51
C GLU A 244 19.13 19.92 11.11
N GLU A 245 19.86 20.52 12.05
CA GLU A 245 20.71 21.69 11.79
C GLU A 245 21.85 21.40 10.81
N ASN A 246 22.42 20.19 10.85
CA ASN A 246 23.46 19.79 9.90
C ASN A 246 22.87 19.48 8.53
N LEU A 247 21.69 18.86 8.46
CA LEU A 247 20.97 18.65 7.20
C LEU A 247 20.63 19.98 6.52
N LYS A 248 20.15 20.96 7.29
CA LYS A 248 19.89 22.32 6.83
C LYS A 248 21.13 22.97 6.20
N LYS A 249 22.30 22.82 6.85
CA LYS A 249 23.58 23.32 6.31
C LYS A 249 24.00 22.63 5.02
N GLU A 250 23.81 21.32 4.91
CA GLU A 250 24.13 20.59 3.68
C GLU A 250 23.20 20.98 2.52
N VAL A 251 21.90 21.22 2.78
CA VAL A 251 20.99 21.77 1.77
C VAL A 251 21.50 23.13 1.30
N ALA A 252 21.80 24.05 2.22
CA ALA A 252 22.31 25.37 1.88
C ALA A 252 23.61 25.30 1.06
N LYS A 253 24.54 24.42 1.44
CA LYS A 253 25.79 24.18 0.71
C LYS A 253 25.54 23.63 -0.70
N GLY A 254 24.55 22.73 -0.86
CA GLY A 254 24.16 22.18 -2.15
C GLY A 254 23.56 23.23 -3.11
N LEU A 255 22.91 24.26 -2.57
CA LEU A 255 22.27 25.35 -3.31
C LEU A 255 23.18 26.57 -3.55
N LYS A 256 24.23 26.73 -2.75
CA LYS A 256 25.11 27.90 -2.78
C LYS A 256 25.67 28.19 -4.18
N GLY A 257 25.59 29.44 -4.60
CA GLY A 257 26.09 29.95 -5.88
C GLY A 257 25.31 29.48 -7.11
N LYS A 258 24.19 28.76 -6.94
CA LYS A 258 23.36 28.26 -8.04
C LYS A 258 22.09 29.09 -8.18
N LYS A 259 21.52 29.11 -9.38
CA LYS A 259 20.14 29.54 -9.62
C LYS A 259 19.22 28.34 -9.44
N TYR A 260 18.33 28.41 -8.45
CA TYR A 260 17.50 27.27 -8.08
C TYR A 260 16.00 27.58 -8.00
N LEU A 261 15.18 26.52 -8.15
CA LEU A 261 13.76 26.50 -7.79
C LEU A 261 13.51 25.40 -6.76
N ILE A 262 13.07 25.79 -5.56
CA ILE A 262 12.59 24.85 -4.54
C ILE A 262 11.08 24.86 -4.53
N VAL A 263 10.44 23.70 -4.59
CA VAL A 263 9.00 23.57 -4.36
C VAL A 263 8.76 22.97 -2.99
N LEU A 264 7.94 23.62 -2.17
CA LEU A 264 7.51 23.15 -0.87
C LEU A 264 5.99 22.96 -0.89
N ASP A 265 5.55 21.71 -0.87
CA ASP A 265 4.16 21.34 -1.05
C ASP A 265 3.42 21.20 0.29
N ASP A 266 2.23 21.81 0.38
CA ASP A 266 1.25 21.80 1.47
C ASP A 266 1.78 22.35 2.81
N ILE A 267 2.27 23.60 2.84
CA ILE A 267 2.64 24.25 4.11
C ILE A 267 1.39 24.73 4.88
N TRP A 268 1.23 24.26 6.11
CA TRP A 268 0.05 24.50 6.95
C TRP A 268 0.19 25.62 7.98
N GLU A 269 1.40 25.88 8.48
CA GLU A 269 1.65 26.89 9.51
C GLU A 269 2.86 27.78 9.16
N THR A 270 2.83 29.02 9.63
CA THR A 270 3.91 30.00 9.41
C THR A 270 5.25 29.55 10.03
N ARG A 271 5.19 28.87 11.17
CA ARG A 271 6.36 28.33 11.88
C ARG A 271 7.18 27.36 11.02
N VAL A 272 6.49 26.53 10.23
CA VAL A 272 7.14 25.56 9.33
C VAL A 272 8.04 26.28 8.32
N TRP A 273 7.54 27.36 7.72
CA TRP A 273 8.34 28.20 6.83
C TRP A 273 9.53 28.84 7.56
N ASP A 274 9.30 29.36 8.77
CA ASP A 274 10.35 30.01 9.55
C ASP A 274 11.51 29.06 9.91
N ASP A 275 11.21 27.77 10.14
CA ASP A 275 12.21 26.75 10.43
C ASP A 275 13.06 26.38 9.21
N ILE A 276 12.43 26.23 8.03
CA ILE A 276 13.09 25.76 6.81
C ILE A 276 13.76 26.86 5.98
N LYS A 277 13.27 28.11 6.02
CA LYS A 277 13.74 29.19 5.14
C LYS A 277 15.24 29.44 5.22
N GLY A 278 15.84 29.21 6.39
CA GLY A 278 17.28 29.36 6.59
C GLY A 278 18.16 28.34 5.82
N ALA A 279 17.55 27.35 5.16
CA ALA A 279 18.25 26.41 4.28
C ALA A 279 18.48 26.98 2.86
N PHE A 280 17.83 28.09 2.51
CA PHE A 280 17.80 28.63 1.15
C PHE A 280 18.65 29.90 1.05
N PRO A 281 19.89 29.82 0.53
CA PRO A 281 20.77 30.99 0.46
C PRO A 281 20.28 31.98 -0.61
N ASP A 282 20.29 33.28 -0.27
CA ASP A 282 20.09 34.36 -1.24
C ASP A 282 21.45 34.91 -1.69
N ASP A 283 22.04 34.24 -2.68
CA ASP A 283 23.31 34.64 -3.29
C ASP A 283 23.10 35.63 -4.46
N ASN A 284 21.94 36.29 -4.53
CA ASN A 284 21.53 37.17 -5.63
C ASN A 284 21.56 36.50 -7.03
N THR A 285 21.28 35.19 -7.10
CA THR A 285 21.28 34.39 -8.34
C THR A 285 19.94 34.38 -9.08
N GLY A 286 18.94 35.11 -8.57
CA GLY A 286 17.57 35.08 -9.07
C GLY A 286 16.85 33.77 -8.75
N SER A 287 17.13 33.19 -7.59
CA SER A 287 16.53 31.93 -7.15
C SER A 287 15.08 32.10 -6.68
N ARG A 288 14.31 31.01 -6.71
CA ARG A 288 12.88 31.01 -6.38
C ARG A 288 12.50 29.89 -5.42
N VAL A 289 11.52 30.15 -4.57
CA VAL A 289 10.79 29.14 -3.82
C VAL A 289 9.32 29.21 -4.23
N LEU A 290 8.70 28.08 -4.55
CA LEU A 290 7.28 27.95 -4.81
C LEU A 290 6.64 27.16 -3.66
N ILE A 291 5.69 27.77 -2.97
CA ILE A 291 4.97 27.13 -1.86
C ILE A 291 3.54 26.83 -2.29
N THR A 292 3.00 25.68 -1.91
CA THR A 292 1.54 25.46 -1.96
C THR A 292 0.99 25.46 -0.53
N SER A 293 -0.19 26.04 -0.32
CA SER A 293 -0.84 26.09 0.99
C SER A 293 -2.36 26.12 0.86
N ARG A 294 -3.05 25.64 1.90
CA ARG A 294 -4.50 25.83 2.06
C ARG A 294 -4.82 27.17 2.72
N GLU A 295 -3.85 27.72 3.43
CA GLU A 295 -4.01 28.85 4.32
C GLU A 295 -3.45 30.13 3.71
N MET A 296 -4.33 31.08 3.38
CA MET A 296 -3.94 32.37 2.80
C MET A 296 -2.93 33.13 3.68
N HIS A 297 -3.05 33.03 5.01
CA HIS A 297 -2.18 33.73 5.93
C HIS A 297 -0.73 33.20 5.89
N VAL A 298 -0.53 31.88 5.69
CA VAL A 298 0.79 31.26 5.52
C VAL A 298 1.45 31.75 4.23
N ALA A 299 0.69 31.78 3.14
CA ALA A 299 1.17 32.23 1.84
C ALA A 299 1.60 33.70 1.84
N ARG A 300 0.90 34.56 2.59
CA ARG A 300 1.27 35.98 2.78
C ARG A 300 2.47 36.16 3.70
N HIS A 301 2.64 35.31 4.71
CA HIS A 301 3.79 35.34 5.61
C HIS A 301 5.08 34.93 4.92
N ALA A 302 5.02 33.89 4.09
CA ALA A 302 6.19 33.35 3.38
C ALA A 302 6.49 34.08 2.07
N GLY A 303 5.46 34.53 1.35
CA GLY A 303 5.55 35.07 0.00
C GLY A 303 6.23 36.44 -0.08
N THR A 304 7.10 36.62 -1.07
CA THR A 304 7.59 37.94 -1.49
C THR A 304 6.75 38.52 -2.64
N THR A 305 5.83 37.71 -3.19
CA THR A 305 4.91 38.06 -4.26
C THR A 305 3.46 37.81 -3.84
N SER A 306 2.51 38.41 -4.54
CA SER A 306 1.08 38.19 -4.28
C SER A 306 0.71 36.71 -4.49
N PRO A 307 0.09 36.04 -3.49
CA PRO A 307 -0.32 34.65 -3.63
C PRO A 307 -1.26 34.43 -4.82
N TYR A 308 -1.04 33.36 -5.57
CA TYR A 308 -1.93 32.94 -6.64
C TYR A 308 -3.06 32.08 -6.06
N GLU A 309 -4.26 32.62 -5.99
CA GLU A 309 -5.47 31.88 -5.61
C GLU A 309 -5.92 31.01 -6.78
N LEU A 310 -5.84 29.68 -6.61
CA LEU A 310 -6.23 28.71 -7.64
C LEU A 310 -7.76 28.67 -7.76
N PRO A 311 -8.35 29.08 -8.92
CA PRO A 311 -9.79 29.04 -9.10
C PRO A 311 -10.34 27.61 -9.24
N PHE A 312 -11.65 27.47 -9.02
CA PHE A 312 -12.39 26.27 -9.41
C PHE A 312 -12.42 26.09 -10.94
N LEU A 313 -12.64 24.85 -11.38
CA LEU A 313 -12.81 24.56 -12.81
C LEU A 313 -14.12 25.18 -13.34
N THR A 314 -14.08 25.67 -14.57
CA THR A 314 -15.29 26.07 -15.31
C THR A 314 -16.19 24.87 -15.58
N GLU A 315 -17.46 25.11 -15.93
CA GLU A 315 -18.41 24.04 -16.25
C GLU A 315 -17.90 23.13 -17.38
N ASP A 316 -17.30 23.71 -18.42
CA ASP A 316 -16.75 22.95 -19.54
C ASP A 316 -15.53 22.12 -19.16
N LYS A 317 -14.57 22.70 -18.43
CA LYS A 317 -13.39 21.96 -17.92
C LYS A 317 -13.82 20.86 -16.95
N SER A 318 -14.85 21.12 -16.14
CA SER A 318 -15.41 20.16 -15.19
C SER A 318 -16.06 18.98 -15.91
N TRP A 319 -16.84 19.27 -16.95
CA TRP A 319 -17.43 18.25 -17.80
C TRP A 319 -16.36 17.44 -18.54
N GLU A 320 -15.35 18.09 -19.12
CA GLU A 320 -14.25 17.41 -19.80
C GLU A 320 -13.54 16.42 -18.86
N LEU A 321 -13.21 16.86 -17.64
CA LEU A 321 -12.58 16.00 -16.63
C LEU A 321 -13.47 14.82 -16.24
N PHE A 322 -14.77 15.07 -15.97
CA PHE A 322 -15.74 14.01 -15.67
C PHE A 322 -15.87 13.01 -16.83
N PHE A 323 -16.04 13.53 -18.04
CA PHE A 323 -16.19 12.77 -19.27
C PHE A 323 -15.00 11.83 -19.48
N LYS A 324 -13.77 12.35 -19.37
CA LYS A 324 -12.55 11.54 -19.48
C LYS A 324 -12.56 10.39 -18.48
N LYS A 325 -12.95 10.64 -17.23
CA LYS A 325 -12.99 9.63 -16.16
C LYS A 325 -14.07 8.56 -16.35
N VAL A 326 -15.26 8.94 -16.81
CA VAL A 326 -16.40 8.01 -16.98
C VAL A 326 -16.26 7.16 -18.25
N PHE A 327 -15.85 7.78 -19.36
CA PHE A 327 -15.86 7.13 -20.67
C PHE A 327 -14.51 6.57 -21.08
N ARG A 328 -13.40 7.00 -20.47
CA ARG A 328 -12.04 6.45 -20.68
C ARG A 328 -11.67 6.27 -22.17
N GLY A 329 -11.99 7.28 -22.98
CA GLY A 329 -11.74 7.29 -24.43
C GLY A 329 -12.90 6.83 -25.31
N GLU A 330 -14.00 6.31 -24.74
CA GLU A 330 -15.24 6.06 -25.45
C GLU A 330 -16.02 7.36 -25.72
N LYS A 331 -16.92 7.34 -26.72
CA LYS A 331 -17.82 8.47 -26.99
C LYS A 331 -18.97 8.49 -25.97
N CYS A 332 -19.32 9.68 -25.48
CA CYS A 332 -20.53 9.88 -24.68
C CYS A 332 -21.76 9.82 -25.59
N PRO A 333 -22.79 9.03 -25.27
CA PRO A 333 -24.09 9.16 -25.93
C PRO A 333 -24.61 10.60 -25.79
N SER A 334 -25.02 11.21 -26.89
CA SER A 334 -25.47 12.62 -26.92
C SER A 334 -26.62 12.91 -25.95
N GLU A 335 -27.47 11.92 -25.68
CA GLU A 335 -28.59 12.00 -24.74
C GLU A 335 -28.15 12.13 -23.27
N LEU A 336 -26.96 11.66 -22.93
CA LEU A 336 -26.45 11.68 -21.55
C LEU A 336 -25.68 12.96 -21.21
N GLU A 337 -25.15 13.66 -22.21
CA GLU A 337 -24.32 14.84 -21.98
C GLU A 337 -25.05 15.95 -21.20
N PRO A 338 -26.30 16.36 -21.54
CA PRO A 338 -27.01 17.39 -20.79
C PRO A 338 -27.25 16.99 -19.32
N LEU A 339 -27.62 15.73 -19.08
CA LEU A 339 -27.85 15.19 -17.75
C LEU A 339 -26.55 15.13 -16.94
N GLY A 340 -25.47 14.67 -17.57
CA GLY A 340 -24.15 14.58 -16.95
C GLY A 340 -23.59 15.94 -16.56
N ARG A 341 -23.66 16.93 -17.47
CA ARG A 341 -23.25 18.32 -17.18
C ARG A 341 -24.01 18.89 -15.98
N SER A 342 -25.32 18.69 -15.96
CA SER A 342 -26.18 19.11 -14.84
C SER A 342 -25.79 18.43 -13.53
N ILE A 343 -25.54 17.12 -13.52
CA ILE A 343 -25.07 16.40 -12.34
C ILE A 343 -23.73 16.96 -11.84
N VAL A 344 -22.74 17.11 -12.72
CA VAL A 344 -21.40 17.62 -12.35
C VAL A 344 -21.48 19.03 -11.79
N LYS A 345 -22.24 19.92 -12.45
CA LYS A 345 -22.46 21.30 -12.02
C LYS A 345 -23.10 21.37 -10.64
N GLU A 346 -24.19 20.64 -10.44
CA GLU A 346 -24.98 20.68 -9.20
C GLU A 346 -24.26 20.00 -8.03
N THR A 347 -23.38 19.03 -8.29
CA THR A 347 -22.75 18.20 -7.25
C THR A 347 -21.35 18.66 -6.89
N CYS A 348 -20.51 19.02 -7.87
CA CYS A 348 -19.08 19.20 -7.64
C CYS A 348 -18.62 20.64 -7.52
N GLY A 349 -19.43 21.63 -7.92
CA GLY A 349 -19.07 23.05 -7.81
C GLY A 349 -17.76 23.44 -8.51
N GLY A 350 -17.30 22.66 -9.49
CA GLY A 350 -16.01 22.87 -10.17
C GLY A 350 -14.77 22.36 -9.43
N LEU A 351 -14.92 21.61 -8.33
CA LEU A 351 -13.77 21.05 -7.60
C LEU A 351 -13.23 19.77 -8.28
N PRO A 352 -11.96 19.75 -8.73
CA PRO A 352 -11.38 18.60 -9.46
C PRO A 352 -11.48 17.26 -8.72
N LEU A 353 -11.14 17.22 -7.43
CA LEU A 353 -11.18 15.96 -6.66
C LEU A 353 -12.61 15.38 -6.59
N ALA A 354 -13.61 16.23 -6.32
CA ALA A 354 -15.01 15.85 -6.32
C ALA A 354 -15.45 15.28 -7.68
N ILE A 355 -15.06 15.95 -8.77
CA ILE A 355 -15.37 15.51 -10.14
C ILE A 355 -14.76 14.14 -10.44
N VAL A 356 -13.51 13.92 -10.05
CA VAL A 356 -12.80 12.65 -10.30
C VAL A 356 -13.43 11.50 -9.50
N ILE A 357 -13.79 11.72 -8.24
CA ILE A 357 -14.48 10.71 -7.42
C ILE A 357 -15.86 10.40 -7.99
N LEU A 358 -16.63 11.43 -8.37
CA LEU A 358 -17.94 11.25 -8.98
C LEU A 358 -17.81 10.50 -10.32
N GLY A 359 -16.82 10.84 -11.14
CA GLY A 359 -16.52 10.15 -12.39
C GLY A 359 -16.16 8.68 -12.15
N GLY A 360 -15.33 8.39 -11.14
CA GLY A 360 -14.99 7.03 -10.75
C GLY A 360 -16.20 6.20 -10.30
N LEU A 361 -17.16 6.82 -9.60
CA LEU A 361 -18.43 6.18 -9.26
C LEU A 361 -19.28 5.87 -10.50
N PHE A 362 -19.47 6.86 -11.37
CA PHE A 362 -20.29 6.73 -12.58
C PHE A 362 -19.67 5.78 -13.62
N ALA A 363 -18.34 5.63 -13.64
CA ALA A 363 -17.65 4.64 -14.49
C ALA A 363 -18.07 3.18 -14.19
N LYS A 364 -18.58 2.91 -12.98
CA LYS A 364 -19.08 1.57 -12.57
C LYS A 364 -20.60 1.43 -12.69
N LYS A 365 -21.30 2.47 -13.12
CA LYS A 365 -22.76 2.45 -13.31
C LYS A 365 -23.12 2.23 -14.77
N GLU A 366 -24.35 1.78 -14.99
CA GLU A 366 -24.90 1.72 -16.33
C GLU A 366 -24.92 3.14 -16.94
N LYS A 367 -24.43 3.27 -18.17
CA LYS A 367 -24.44 4.51 -18.94
C LYS A 367 -25.83 4.71 -19.56
N SER A 368 -26.85 4.88 -18.72
CA SER A 368 -28.26 5.03 -19.12
C SER A 368 -28.91 6.24 -18.43
N GLN A 369 -29.88 6.87 -19.12
CA GLN A 369 -30.56 8.06 -18.60
C GLN A 369 -31.33 7.73 -17.30
N ARG A 370 -31.91 6.52 -17.23
CA ARG A 370 -32.61 6.01 -16.05
C ARG A 370 -31.69 5.95 -14.85
N GLU A 371 -30.52 5.35 -15.00
CA GLU A 371 -29.58 5.16 -13.88
C GLU A 371 -29.00 6.50 -13.42
N TRP A 372 -28.59 7.37 -14.35
CA TRP A 372 -28.03 8.68 -14.00
C TRP A 372 -29.07 9.57 -13.32
N SER A 373 -30.33 9.51 -13.76
CA SER A 373 -31.44 10.22 -13.10
C SER A 373 -31.74 9.67 -11.71
N ARG A 374 -31.60 8.36 -11.50
CA ARG A 374 -31.74 7.71 -10.18
C ARG A 374 -30.64 8.20 -9.24
N MET A 375 -29.39 8.21 -9.68
CA MET A 375 -28.25 8.71 -8.92
C MET A 375 -28.40 10.19 -8.56
N LYS A 376 -28.86 11.01 -9.52
CA LYS A 376 -29.20 12.42 -9.33
C LYS A 376 -30.18 12.61 -8.16
N LYS A 377 -31.27 11.84 -8.12
CA LYS A 377 -32.30 11.90 -7.07
C LYS A 377 -31.81 11.42 -5.69
N MET A 378 -30.93 10.41 -5.65
CA MET A 378 -30.43 9.86 -4.37
C MET A 378 -29.54 10.86 -3.61
N SER A 379 -28.86 11.75 -4.33
CA SER A 379 -27.81 12.60 -3.79
C SER A 379 -28.30 13.84 -3.01
N TRP A 380 -29.59 14.21 -3.04
CA TRP A 380 -30.00 15.62 -2.75
C TRP A 380 -31.10 15.88 -1.72
N ASN A 381 -31.29 15.00 -0.73
CA ASN A 381 -32.27 15.24 0.35
C ASN A 381 -31.62 15.36 1.75
N SER A 382 -30.53 16.14 1.92
CA SER A 382 -30.05 16.52 3.27
C SER A 382 -29.48 17.95 3.30
N THR A 383 -29.67 18.57 4.46
CA THR A 383 -29.82 20.00 4.73
C THR A 383 -28.53 20.80 4.89
N ALA A 384 -28.56 22.04 4.39
CA ALA A 384 -28.01 23.32 4.84
C ALA A 384 -26.55 23.49 5.35
N ASP A 385 -25.81 22.43 5.72
CA ASP A 385 -24.44 22.55 6.25
C ASP A 385 -23.47 21.81 5.31
N LYS A 386 -23.15 22.47 4.19
CA LYS A 386 -22.48 21.85 3.04
C LYS A 386 -20.96 21.79 3.20
N ASN A 387 -20.46 20.58 3.49
CA ASN A 387 -19.14 20.17 2.99
C ASN A 387 -19.35 19.32 1.73
N GLU A 388 -19.57 19.97 0.59
CA GLU A 388 -20.00 19.35 -0.69
C GLU A 388 -19.12 18.15 -1.12
N VAL A 389 -17.84 18.18 -0.77
CA VAL A 389 -16.89 17.07 -1.04
C VAL A 389 -17.17 15.84 -0.19
N MET A 390 -17.52 16.03 1.08
CA MET A 390 -17.78 14.93 2.02
C MET A 390 -19.05 14.17 1.65
N ASP A 391 -20.03 14.85 1.06
CA ASP A 391 -21.25 14.22 0.56
C ASP A 391 -20.98 13.32 -0.64
N ILE A 392 -20.13 13.76 -1.58
CA ILE A 392 -19.70 12.93 -2.72
C ILE A 392 -18.88 11.74 -2.24
N LEU A 393 -17.97 11.96 -1.29
CA LEU A 393 -17.16 10.90 -0.68
C LEU A 393 -18.05 9.85 -0.01
N ARG A 394 -19.03 10.29 0.78
CA ARG A 394 -20.02 9.42 1.40
C ARG A 394 -20.84 8.66 0.35
N LEU A 395 -21.32 9.34 -0.71
CA LEU A 395 -22.05 8.71 -1.80
C LEU A 395 -21.21 7.61 -2.48
N SER A 396 -19.94 7.89 -2.77
CA SER A 396 -19.02 6.93 -3.38
C SER A 396 -18.77 5.73 -2.47
N TYR A 397 -18.56 5.98 -1.17
CA TYR A 397 -18.38 4.95 -0.15
C TYR A 397 -19.63 4.09 0.06
N ASP A 398 -20.82 4.69 0.12
CA ASP A 398 -22.08 3.97 0.30
C ASP A 398 -22.36 3.01 -0.87
N ASN A 399 -21.95 3.42 -2.08
CA ASN A 399 -22.02 2.62 -3.32
C ASN A 399 -20.85 1.63 -3.51
N LEU A 400 -19.96 1.46 -2.53
CA LEU A 400 -18.98 0.38 -2.55
C LEU A 400 -19.65 -0.96 -2.20
N PRO A 401 -19.22 -2.07 -2.84
CA PRO A 401 -19.52 -3.41 -2.36
C PRO A 401 -19.17 -3.55 -0.86
N PRO A 402 -20.00 -4.23 -0.04
CA PRO A 402 -19.76 -4.36 1.39
C PRO A 402 -18.37 -4.91 1.75
N THR A 403 -17.81 -5.77 0.91
CA THR A 403 -16.47 -6.36 1.06
C THR A 403 -15.33 -5.35 0.84
N LEU A 404 -15.54 -4.28 0.06
CA LEU A 404 -14.53 -3.26 -0.20
C LEU A 404 -14.53 -2.12 0.83
N LYS A 405 -15.65 -1.90 1.52
CA LYS A 405 -15.76 -0.87 2.58
C LYS A 405 -14.68 -1.00 3.67
N PRO A 406 -14.45 -2.17 4.30
CA PRO A 406 -13.36 -2.31 5.27
C PRO A 406 -11.99 -2.08 4.64
N CYS A 407 -11.75 -2.56 3.41
CA CYS A 407 -10.48 -2.38 2.70
C CYS A 407 -10.16 -0.91 2.44
N PHE A 408 -11.16 -0.11 2.06
CA PHE A 408 -11.03 1.33 1.86
C PHE A 408 -10.79 2.09 3.18
N LEU A 409 -11.61 1.84 4.21
CA LEU A 409 -11.43 2.47 5.52
C LEU A 409 -10.07 2.16 6.13
N TYR A 410 -9.52 0.98 5.83
CA TYR A 410 -8.20 0.56 6.31
C TYR A 410 -7.07 1.50 5.92
N PHE A 411 -7.19 2.25 4.81
CA PHE A 411 -6.17 3.22 4.41
C PHE A 411 -6.01 4.37 5.41
N GLY A 412 -7.01 4.62 6.26
CA GLY A 412 -6.93 5.62 7.32
C GLY A 412 -5.84 5.34 8.37
N ILE A 413 -5.31 4.11 8.47
CA ILE A 413 -4.22 3.77 9.41
C ILE A 413 -2.92 4.51 9.07
N TYR A 414 -2.67 4.79 7.79
CA TYR A 414 -1.38 5.27 7.33
C TYR A 414 -1.21 6.77 7.63
N PRO A 415 0.03 7.27 7.77
CA PRO A 415 0.31 8.71 7.79
C PRO A 415 -0.19 9.41 6.52
N GLU A 416 -0.28 10.74 6.58
CA GLU A 416 -0.53 11.58 5.39
C GLU A 416 0.58 11.37 4.36
N ASP A 417 0.21 11.43 3.09
CA ASP A 417 1.08 11.19 1.94
C ASP A 417 1.92 9.88 1.92
N HIS A 418 1.57 8.91 2.77
CA HIS A 418 2.34 7.70 2.90
C HIS A 418 2.26 6.86 1.61
N LYS A 419 3.43 6.51 1.06
CA LYS A 419 3.54 5.58 -0.07
C LYS A 419 3.34 4.15 0.41
N ILE A 420 2.23 3.54 0.01
CA ILE A 420 1.81 2.24 0.51
C ILE A 420 2.18 1.14 -0.49
N SER A 421 2.86 0.11 -0.02
CA SER A 421 3.11 -1.10 -0.81
C SER A 421 1.80 -1.87 -1.00
N ALA A 422 1.38 -2.03 -2.26
CA ALA A 422 0.18 -2.81 -2.60
C ALA A 422 0.25 -4.24 -2.03
N ARG A 423 1.45 -4.84 -2.06
CA ARG A 423 1.65 -6.19 -1.50
C ARG A 423 1.45 -6.23 0.01
N GLU A 424 1.84 -5.18 0.72
CA GLU A 424 1.72 -5.10 2.17
C GLU A 424 0.27 -4.88 2.58
N VAL A 425 -0.43 -3.92 1.96
CA VAL A 425 -1.84 -3.65 2.32
C VAL A 425 -2.73 -4.86 2.05
N ILE A 426 -2.51 -5.60 0.96
CA ILE A 426 -3.23 -6.85 0.66
C ILE A 426 -2.94 -7.94 1.72
N GLN A 427 -1.70 -8.04 2.19
CA GLN A 427 -1.34 -8.97 3.27
C GLN A 427 -2.06 -8.61 4.58
N LEU A 428 -2.13 -7.31 4.88
CA LEU A 428 -2.85 -6.82 6.04
C LEU A 428 -4.34 -7.11 5.92
N TRP A 429 -4.96 -6.89 4.76
CA TRP A 429 -6.37 -7.24 4.53
C TRP A 429 -6.64 -8.75 4.69
N GLY A 430 -5.71 -9.61 4.24
CA GLY A 430 -5.79 -11.05 4.47
C GLY A 430 -5.68 -11.41 5.96
N ALA A 431 -4.74 -10.80 6.68
CA ALA A 431 -4.54 -11.02 8.12
C ALA A 431 -5.73 -10.51 8.96
N GLU A 432 -6.38 -9.44 8.52
CA GLU A 432 -7.62 -8.93 9.10
C GLU A 432 -8.82 -9.87 8.82
N GLY A 433 -8.79 -10.54 7.67
CA GLY A 433 -9.86 -11.41 7.18
C GLY A 433 -10.85 -10.72 6.24
N PHE A 434 -10.51 -9.52 5.75
CA PHE A 434 -11.32 -8.80 4.74
C PHE A 434 -11.27 -9.48 3.37
N VAL A 435 -10.16 -10.17 3.11
CA VAL A 435 -9.94 -10.92 1.89
C VAL A 435 -9.88 -12.40 2.24
N GLN A 436 -10.71 -13.18 1.56
CA GLN A 436 -10.85 -14.61 1.82
C GLN A 436 -10.58 -15.42 0.55
N PRO A 437 -10.06 -16.65 0.70
CA PRO A 437 -9.85 -17.53 -0.44
C PRO A 437 -11.20 -17.88 -1.09
N GLN A 438 -11.22 -17.88 -2.41
CA GLN A 438 -12.33 -18.39 -3.21
C GLN A 438 -11.92 -19.73 -3.83
N GLU A 439 -12.89 -20.53 -4.31
CA GLU A 439 -12.63 -21.89 -4.81
C GLU A 439 -11.47 -21.97 -5.83
N ASN A 440 -11.26 -20.91 -6.62
CA ASN A 440 -10.24 -20.84 -7.67
C ASN A 440 -9.24 -19.68 -7.54
N ALA A 441 -9.19 -18.97 -6.40
CA ALA A 441 -8.32 -17.80 -6.23
C ALA A 441 -7.73 -17.69 -4.82
N GLU A 442 -6.42 -17.48 -4.75
CA GLU A 442 -5.73 -17.20 -3.50
C GLU A 442 -6.12 -15.81 -2.95
N PRO A 443 -6.07 -15.58 -1.63
CA PRO A 443 -6.40 -14.29 -1.01
C PRO A 443 -5.61 -13.12 -1.63
N GLU A 444 -4.37 -13.34 -2.04
CA GLU A 444 -3.56 -12.31 -2.68
C GLU A 444 -4.10 -11.85 -4.03
N GLU A 445 -4.68 -12.76 -4.81
CA GLU A 445 -5.26 -12.45 -6.12
C GLU A 445 -6.58 -11.71 -5.97
N VAL A 446 -7.42 -12.16 -5.01
CA VAL A 446 -8.65 -11.45 -4.62
C VAL A 446 -8.33 -10.05 -4.10
N GLY A 447 -7.25 -9.91 -3.31
CA GLY A 447 -6.81 -8.62 -2.79
C GLY A 447 -6.26 -7.67 -3.86
N ASP A 448 -5.49 -8.18 -4.84
CA ASP A 448 -5.05 -7.38 -5.99
C ASP A 448 -6.29 -6.87 -6.78
N PHE A 449 -7.33 -7.71 -6.96
CA PHE A 449 -8.60 -7.29 -7.59
C PHE A 449 -9.34 -6.22 -6.78
N TYR A 450 -9.44 -6.38 -5.45
CA TYR A 450 -10.06 -5.38 -4.58
C TYR A 450 -9.36 -4.02 -4.65
N LEU A 451 -8.03 -4.01 -4.71
CA LEU A 451 -7.25 -2.79 -4.86
C LEU A 451 -7.49 -2.14 -6.23
N ASP A 452 -7.53 -2.93 -7.31
CA ASP A 452 -7.84 -2.44 -8.66
C ASP A 452 -9.24 -1.80 -8.72
N GLU A 453 -10.25 -2.36 -8.04
CA GLU A 453 -11.60 -1.78 -7.95
C GLU A 453 -11.62 -0.42 -7.22
N LEU A 454 -10.85 -0.28 -6.14
CA LEU A 454 -10.72 1.00 -5.42
C LEU A 454 -9.98 2.06 -6.26
N VAL A 455 -8.96 1.64 -7.01
CA VAL A 455 -8.25 2.50 -7.97
C VAL A 455 -9.17 2.95 -9.09
N ASP A 456 -9.95 2.03 -9.67
CA ASP A 456 -10.89 2.34 -10.75
C ASP A 456 -11.97 3.35 -10.34
N ARG A 457 -12.35 3.34 -9.06
CA ARG A 457 -13.31 4.29 -8.47
C ARG A 457 -12.64 5.61 -8.04
N SER A 458 -11.36 5.78 -8.32
CA SER A 458 -10.55 6.95 -7.95
C SER A 458 -10.49 7.23 -6.44
N LEU A 459 -10.71 6.20 -5.61
CA LEU A 459 -10.57 6.29 -4.16
C LEU A 459 -9.13 6.03 -3.70
N VAL A 460 -8.32 5.40 -4.55
CA VAL A 460 -6.90 5.11 -4.32
C VAL A 460 -6.11 5.51 -5.57
N GLN A 461 -5.00 6.22 -5.38
CA GLN A 461 -4.11 6.66 -6.45
C GLN A 461 -2.95 5.68 -6.62
N VAL A 462 -2.53 5.45 -7.88
CA VAL A 462 -1.39 4.58 -8.19
C VAL A 462 -0.16 5.42 -8.43
N THR A 463 0.83 5.31 -7.54
CA THR A 463 2.12 6.01 -7.66
C THR A 463 3.11 5.24 -8.52
N GLU A 464 3.09 3.89 -8.42
CA GLU A 464 3.96 3.04 -9.23
C GLU A 464 3.24 1.76 -9.65
N ARG A 465 3.49 1.32 -10.89
CA ARG A 465 3.05 0.01 -11.38
C ARG A 465 4.18 -1.02 -11.42
N ARG A 466 3.79 -2.27 -11.21
CA ARG A 466 4.60 -3.45 -11.47
C ARG A 466 4.76 -3.59 -12.99
N THR A 467 5.75 -4.36 -13.41
CA THR A 467 5.99 -4.65 -14.83
C THR A 467 4.91 -5.48 -15.49
N ASP A 468 4.04 -6.13 -14.71
CA ASP A 468 2.86 -6.87 -15.17
C ASP A 468 1.60 -5.97 -15.25
N GLY A 469 1.75 -4.66 -15.09
CA GLY A 469 0.67 -3.68 -15.06
C GLY A 469 -0.09 -3.58 -13.73
N GLY A 470 0.14 -4.48 -12.76
CA GLY A 470 -0.52 -4.42 -11.44
C GLY A 470 0.01 -3.28 -10.57
N VAL A 471 -0.73 -2.90 -9.53
CA VAL A 471 -0.31 -1.83 -8.61
C VAL A 471 0.91 -2.26 -7.79
N LYS A 472 1.97 -1.45 -7.78
CA LYS A 472 3.18 -1.67 -6.94
C LYS A 472 3.12 -0.81 -5.69
N ILE A 473 2.93 0.49 -5.88
CA ILE A 473 2.81 1.49 -4.82
C ILE A 473 1.54 2.30 -5.08
N CYS A 474 0.75 2.50 -4.03
CA CYS A 474 -0.44 3.33 -4.04
C CYS A 474 -0.42 4.35 -2.90
N GLN A 475 -1.31 5.34 -2.99
CA GLN A 475 -1.48 6.41 -2.02
C GLN A 475 -2.97 6.79 -1.98
N VAL A 476 -3.43 7.35 -0.86
CA VAL A 476 -4.78 7.91 -0.73
C VAL A 476 -4.63 9.42 -0.51
N HIS A 477 -5.44 10.21 -1.21
CA HIS A 477 -5.45 11.66 -1.04
C HIS A 477 -5.90 12.02 0.39
N ASP A 478 -5.34 13.06 0.99
CA ASP A 478 -5.63 13.44 2.39
C ASP A 478 -7.13 13.60 2.70
N VAL A 479 -7.92 14.22 1.82
CA VAL A 479 -9.37 14.37 2.05
C VAL A 479 -10.09 13.01 2.08
N LEU A 480 -9.68 12.05 1.24
CA LEU A 480 -10.18 10.68 1.27
C LEU A 480 -9.74 9.95 2.54
N ARG A 481 -8.51 10.19 2.99
CA ARG A 481 -7.97 9.65 4.24
C ARG A 481 -8.73 10.18 5.46
N ASP A 482 -9.01 11.48 5.51
CA ASP A 482 -9.77 12.12 6.59
C ASP A 482 -11.21 11.60 6.63
N PHE A 483 -11.81 11.37 5.46
CA PHE A 483 -13.07 10.64 5.37
C PHE A 483 -12.95 9.23 5.97
N CYS A 484 -11.93 8.45 5.61
CA CYS A 484 -11.71 7.12 6.21
C CYS A 484 -11.58 7.18 7.73
N ILE A 485 -10.88 8.16 8.28
CA ILE A 485 -10.71 8.32 9.74
C ILE A 485 -12.05 8.69 10.41
N SER A 486 -12.75 9.69 9.86
CA SER A 486 -14.06 10.15 10.34
C SER A 486 -15.09 9.01 10.33
N GLU A 487 -15.24 8.34 9.20
CA GLU A 487 -16.19 7.25 9.02
C GLU A 487 -15.79 6.01 9.86
N SER A 488 -14.48 5.78 10.06
CA SER A 488 -14.01 4.72 10.96
C SER A 488 -14.38 4.99 12.42
N LYS A 489 -14.26 6.23 12.89
CA LYS A 489 -14.66 6.62 14.25
C LYS A 489 -16.17 6.45 14.43
N PHE A 490 -16.96 6.89 13.45
CA PHE A 490 -18.42 6.70 13.44
C PHE A 490 -18.80 5.22 13.46
N CYS A 491 -18.11 4.39 12.67
CA CYS A 491 -18.36 2.96 12.58
C CYS A 491 -17.68 2.09 13.66
N LYS A 492 -16.94 2.68 14.62
CA LYS A 492 -16.09 1.97 15.60
C LYS A 492 -15.08 0.99 14.97
N PHE A 493 -14.64 1.29 13.75
CA PHE A 493 -13.77 0.41 12.95
C PHE A 493 -12.29 0.54 13.33
N MET A 494 -11.84 1.77 13.57
CA MET A 494 -10.45 2.14 13.84
C MET A 494 -10.39 3.52 14.49
N ASP A 495 -9.43 3.70 15.39
CA ASP A 495 -9.03 5.01 15.91
C ASP A 495 -7.56 5.31 15.56
N VAL A 496 -7.30 6.57 15.23
CA VAL A 496 -5.96 7.09 14.90
C VAL A 496 -5.57 8.12 15.96
N TYR A 497 -4.43 7.90 16.59
CA TYR A 497 -3.90 8.78 17.63
C TYR A 497 -2.59 9.40 17.19
N ARG A 498 -2.47 10.69 17.49
CA ARG A 498 -1.25 11.49 17.36
C ARG A 498 -0.71 11.80 18.76
N GLU A 499 0.56 12.16 18.86
CA GLU A 499 1.24 12.46 20.13
C GLU A 499 0.44 13.44 21.02
N SER A 500 -0.16 14.48 20.43
CA SER A 500 -0.99 15.47 21.13
C SER A 500 -2.20 14.88 21.87
N ASN A 501 -2.69 13.72 21.45
CA ASN A 501 -3.95 13.14 21.93
C ASN A 501 -3.75 11.75 22.55
N ILE A 502 -2.51 11.29 22.69
CA ILE A 502 -2.21 9.96 23.24
C ILE A 502 -2.82 9.79 24.63
N ASP A 503 -2.85 10.82 25.47
CA ASP A 503 -3.41 10.74 26.83
C ASP A 503 -4.93 10.42 26.85
N THR A 504 -5.65 10.68 25.75
CA THR A 504 -7.07 10.33 25.59
C THR A 504 -7.31 8.85 25.24
N LEU A 505 -6.25 8.06 25.00
CA LEU A 505 -6.34 6.62 24.72
C LEU A 505 -6.99 5.83 25.87
N SER A 506 -6.81 6.30 27.11
CA SER A 506 -7.28 5.63 28.34
C SER A 506 -8.80 5.41 28.40
N ASP A 507 -9.58 6.18 27.62
CA ASP A 507 -11.04 6.15 27.58
C ASP A 507 -11.64 5.33 26.43
N THR A 508 -10.81 4.75 25.56
CA THR A 508 -11.28 4.04 24.36
C THR A 508 -10.86 2.57 24.37
N ASN A 509 -11.49 1.74 23.52
CA ASN A 509 -11.08 0.34 23.28
C ASN A 509 -11.23 0.03 21.78
N PRO A 510 -10.37 0.63 20.93
CA PRO A 510 -10.51 0.57 19.49
C PRO A 510 -10.31 -0.85 18.96
N ARG A 511 -11.06 -1.21 17.93
CA ARG A 511 -10.83 -2.45 17.16
C ARG A 511 -9.48 -2.44 16.47
N ARG A 512 -9.07 -1.28 15.95
CA ARG A 512 -7.79 -1.09 15.26
C ARG A 512 -7.20 0.23 15.71
N LEU A 513 -5.93 0.19 16.10
CA LEU A 513 -5.24 1.33 16.64
C LEU A 513 -4.09 1.71 15.70
N SER A 514 -4.05 2.97 15.27
CA SER A 514 -2.87 3.54 14.61
C SER A 514 -2.26 4.62 15.50
N LEU A 515 -0.97 4.48 15.78
CA LEU A 515 -0.17 5.42 16.56
C LEU A 515 0.80 6.14 15.61
N LEU A 516 0.54 7.43 15.41
CA LEU A 516 1.35 8.34 14.60
C LEU A 516 2.15 9.24 15.55
N CYS A 517 3.42 8.90 15.79
CA CYS A 517 4.25 9.59 16.78
C CYS A 517 5.58 10.00 16.17
N GLN A 518 6.19 11.06 16.69
CA GLN A 518 7.49 11.51 16.19
C GLN A 518 8.62 10.53 16.56
N PRO A 519 9.72 10.45 15.78
CA PRO A 519 10.83 9.51 15.99
C PRO A 519 11.51 9.61 17.36
N GLN A 520 11.41 10.76 18.04
CA GLN A 520 12.02 11.00 19.36
C GLN A 520 11.02 11.01 20.52
N SER A 521 9.71 10.86 20.24
CA SER A 521 8.70 10.81 21.28
C SER A 521 8.83 9.53 22.13
N SER A 522 8.75 9.68 23.45
CA SER A 522 8.60 8.55 24.36
C SER A 522 7.11 8.37 24.67
N ILE A 523 6.48 7.34 24.09
CA ILE A 523 5.14 6.93 24.53
C ILE A 523 5.27 6.39 25.96
N SER A 524 4.73 7.12 26.94
CA SER A 524 4.74 6.67 28.33
C SER A 524 3.78 5.49 28.49
N VAL A 525 4.21 4.45 29.22
CA VAL A 525 3.38 3.25 29.53
C VAL A 525 2.15 3.61 30.37
N MET A 526 2.21 4.73 31.11
CA MET A 526 1.15 5.17 32.04
C MET A 526 -0.13 5.64 31.33
N THR A 527 -0.09 5.84 30.02
CA THR A 527 -1.25 6.28 29.24
C THR A 527 -2.30 5.18 29.01
N PHE A 528 -1.93 3.92 29.22
CA PHE A 528 -2.84 2.79 29.09
C PHE A 528 -3.15 2.25 30.49
N ASP A 529 -4.23 2.66 31.13
CA ASP A 529 -4.54 2.14 32.48
C ASP A 529 -5.41 0.86 32.40
N LYS A 530 -6.14 0.67 31.28
CA LYS A 530 -7.04 -0.47 31.05
C LYS A 530 -6.47 -1.50 30.07
N SER A 531 -6.94 -2.75 30.19
CA SER A 531 -6.69 -3.82 29.22
C SER A 531 -7.45 -3.52 27.92
N MET A 532 -6.77 -3.51 26.77
CA MET A 532 -7.37 -3.30 25.45
C MET A 532 -7.83 -4.64 24.85
N SER A 533 -8.76 -5.28 25.56
CA SER A 533 -9.20 -6.64 25.26
C SER A 533 -9.87 -6.79 23.90
N SER A 534 -10.34 -5.69 23.27
CA SER A 534 -11.08 -5.74 22.00
C SER A 534 -10.24 -5.37 20.77
N THR A 535 -8.99 -4.92 20.96
CA THR A 535 -8.12 -4.52 19.86
C THR A 535 -7.62 -5.72 19.06
N ARG A 536 -7.80 -5.64 17.74
CA ARG A 536 -7.40 -6.65 16.76
C ARG A 536 -6.17 -6.26 15.97
N SER A 537 -5.85 -4.98 15.85
CA SER A 537 -4.68 -4.53 15.09
C SER A 537 -4.04 -3.31 15.69
N VAL A 538 -2.71 -3.26 15.63
CA VAL A 538 -1.91 -2.16 16.15
C VAL A 538 -0.84 -1.79 15.13
N PHE A 539 -0.84 -0.53 14.75
CA PHE A 539 0.12 0.09 13.85
C PHE A 539 0.91 1.14 14.60
N VAL A 540 2.24 1.05 14.51
CA VAL A 540 3.16 1.97 15.17
C VAL A 540 4.03 2.59 14.08
N PHE A 541 3.83 3.86 13.79
CA PHE A 541 4.62 4.62 12.82
C PHE A 541 5.61 5.53 13.55
N THR A 542 6.50 4.96 14.36
CA THR A 542 7.55 5.68 15.10
C THR A 542 8.81 4.83 15.29
N GLU A 543 9.96 5.48 15.50
CA GLU A 543 11.24 4.88 15.87
C GLU A 543 11.42 4.75 17.41
N ALA A 544 10.38 5.07 18.20
CA ALA A 544 10.44 5.05 19.66
C ALA A 544 10.85 3.67 20.21
N SER A 545 11.95 3.66 20.96
CA SER A 545 12.73 2.43 21.22
C SER A 545 12.54 1.79 22.60
N LYS A 546 11.66 2.29 23.48
CA LYS A 546 11.79 1.96 24.93
C LYS A 546 10.56 1.58 25.77
N SER A 547 9.32 1.46 25.26
CA SER A 547 8.17 1.17 26.15
C SER A 547 7.10 0.19 25.65
N VAL A 548 7.36 -0.53 24.56
CA VAL A 548 6.29 -1.27 23.87
C VAL A 548 6.04 -2.68 24.43
N ASP A 549 6.95 -3.23 25.25
CA ASP A 549 6.75 -4.55 25.87
C ASP A 549 5.49 -4.61 26.74
N ASP A 550 5.12 -3.50 27.38
CA ASP A 550 3.88 -3.36 28.15
C ASP A 550 2.66 -3.13 27.25
N LEU A 551 2.86 -2.53 26.08
CA LEU A 551 1.82 -2.35 25.05
C LEU A 551 1.35 -3.71 24.52
N VAL A 552 2.29 -4.60 24.20
CA VAL A 552 1.99 -5.96 23.69
C VAL A 552 1.17 -6.79 24.68
N LYS A 553 1.37 -6.61 25.99
CA LYS A 553 0.57 -7.30 27.03
C LYS A 553 -0.92 -6.96 26.95
N ARG A 554 -1.28 -5.79 26.39
CA ARG A 554 -2.64 -5.26 26.37
C ARG A 554 -3.44 -5.71 25.15
N PHE A 555 -2.79 -6.23 24.11
CA PHE A 555 -3.42 -6.57 22.83
C PHE A 555 -3.50 -8.07 22.56
N MET A 556 -3.86 -8.86 23.57
CA MET A 556 -3.80 -10.34 23.49
C MET A 556 -4.68 -10.95 22.40
N LEU A 557 -5.69 -10.22 21.90
CA LEU A 557 -6.56 -10.63 20.79
C LEU A 557 -6.09 -10.12 19.41
N ALA A 558 -4.95 -9.45 19.31
CA ALA A 558 -4.49 -8.88 18.05
C ALA A 558 -4.11 -9.95 17.01
N ARG A 559 -4.54 -9.69 15.76
CA ARG A 559 -4.19 -10.38 14.52
C ARG A 559 -3.05 -9.71 13.79
N VAL A 560 -2.89 -8.39 13.96
CA VAL A 560 -1.86 -7.59 13.29
C VAL A 560 -1.07 -6.79 14.32
N ILE A 561 0.25 -6.90 14.26
CA ILE A 561 1.19 -5.96 14.88
C ILE A 561 2.14 -5.47 13.79
N HIS A 562 2.20 -4.15 13.60
CA HIS A 562 3.01 -3.51 12.56
C HIS A 562 3.86 -2.38 13.13
N GLY A 563 5.11 -2.30 12.66
CA GLY A 563 5.98 -1.13 12.86
C GLY A 563 6.64 -1.06 14.24
N PHE A 564 6.75 -2.20 14.92
CA PHE A 564 7.28 -2.24 16.28
C PHE A 564 8.81 -2.42 16.33
N GLN A 565 9.52 -1.66 17.18
CA GLN A 565 10.97 -1.79 17.44
C GLN A 565 11.30 -2.08 18.92
N PRO A 566 11.25 -3.35 19.36
CA PRO A 566 11.66 -3.74 20.72
C PRO A 566 13.17 -3.62 20.94
N SER A 567 13.56 -3.32 22.19
CA SER A 567 14.92 -3.60 22.65
C SER A 567 15.20 -5.11 22.75
N LEU A 568 14.21 -5.88 23.25
CA LEU A 568 14.24 -7.34 23.34
C LEU A 568 12.91 -7.93 22.84
N PHE A 569 12.95 -9.13 22.27
CA PHE A 569 11.72 -9.76 21.79
C PHE A 569 10.71 -9.95 22.95
N PRO A 570 9.50 -9.36 22.87
CA PRO A 570 8.57 -9.38 23.99
C PRO A 570 8.10 -10.79 24.30
N ASP A 571 8.35 -11.22 25.54
CA ASP A 571 8.05 -12.57 25.98
C ASP A 571 6.55 -12.90 25.91
N ASN A 572 5.69 -11.89 25.98
CA ASN A 572 4.24 -12.05 25.90
C ASN A 572 3.71 -12.31 24.50
N LEU A 573 4.46 -11.99 23.43
CA LEU A 573 4.05 -12.28 22.05
C LEU A 573 3.70 -13.75 21.87
N LYS A 574 4.44 -14.66 22.54
CA LYS A 574 4.18 -16.11 22.47
C LYS A 574 2.76 -16.50 22.87
N ARG A 575 2.03 -15.65 23.59
CA ARG A 575 0.65 -15.88 24.06
C ARG A 575 -0.41 -15.36 23.09
N MET A 576 -0.02 -14.60 22.06
CA MET A 576 -0.92 -14.01 21.08
C MET A 576 -1.27 -15.03 20.00
N ILE A 577 -2.17 -15.94 20.36
CA ILE A 577 -2.53 -17.08 19.52
C ILE A 577 -3.31 -16.67 18.26
N HIS A 578 -3.90 -15.46 18.23
CA HIS A 578 -4.68 -14.94 17.11
C HIS A 578 -3.84 -14.17 16.09
N LEU A 579 -2.55 -13.95 16.39
CA LEU A 579 -1.65 -13.16 15.55
C LEU A 579 -1.40 -13.84 14.20
N ARG A 580 -1.66 -13.11 13.11
CA ARG A 580 -1.49 -13.54 11.71
C ARG A 580 -0.42 -12.73 10.98
N TYR A 581 -0.24 -11.46 11.34
CA TYR A 581 0.78 -10.58 10.76
C TYR A 581 1.64 -9.97 11.86
N LEU A 582 2.96 -10.14 11.74
CA LEU A 582 3.93 -9.55 12.65
C LEU A 582 5.04 -8.88 11.85
N LYS A 583 5.14 -7.55 11.97
CA LYS A 583 6.26 -6.77 11.45
C LYS A 583 7.03 -6.10 12.59
N ILE A 584 8.30 -6.48 12.72
CA ILE A 584 9.23 -5.93 13.71
C ILE A 584 10.34 -5.20 12.95
N LEU A 585 10.44 -3.89 13.15
CA LEU A 585 11.41 -3.05 12.45
C LEU A 585 12.85 -3.46 12.77
N PHE A 586 13.13 -3.76 14.04
CA PHE A 586 14.44 -4.24 14.48
C PHE A 586 14.36 -4.97 15.83
N VAL A 587 15.11 -6.06 16.00
CA VAL A 587 15.29 -6.78 17.27
C VAL A 587 16.68 -7.41 17.38
N ASP A 588 17.21 -7.59 18.59
CA ASP A 588 18.54 -8.21 18.75
C ASP A 588 18.55 -9.69 18.31
N SER A 589 17.55 -10.48 18.69
CA SER A 589 17.42 -11.90 18.32
C SER A 589 15.97 -12.37 18.29
N LEU A 590 15.66 -13.34 17.43
CA LEU A 590 14.37 -14.05 17.43
C LEU A 590 14.44 -15.30 18.31
N PRO A 591 13.78 -15.31 19.48
CA PRO A 591 13.80 -16.45 20.39
C PRO A 591 12.95 -17.62 19.91
N ALA A 592 13.12 -18.77 20.57
CA ALA A 592 12.37 -20.00 20.29
C ALA A 592 10.85 -19.87 20.44
N CYS A 593 10.39 -18.90 21.22
CA CYS A 593 8.97 -18.69 21.49
C CYS A 593 8.19 -18.17 20.26
N VAL A 594 8.87 -17.63 19.24
CA VAL A 594 8.27 -17.28 17.94
C VAL A 594 7.54 -18.47 17.33
N GLY A 595 8.09 -19.69 17.46
CA GLY A 595 7.47 -20.92 16.96
C GLY A 595 6.14 -21.29 17.62
N ASN A 596 5.71 -20.57 18.67
CA ASN A 596 4.40 -20.74 19.30
C ASN A 596 3.28 -19.92 18.64
N LEU A 597 3.62 -19.06 17.67
CA LEU A 597 2.69 -18.25 16.88
C LEU A 597 2.09 -19.08 15.73
N TRP A 598 1.43 -20.18 16.08
CA TRP A 598 0.80 -21.14 15.17
C TRP A 598 -0.14 -20.59 14.08
N ASN A 599 -0.75 -19.41 14.28
CA ASN A 599 -1.62 -18.75 13.31
C ASN A 599 -0.91 -17.70 12.45
N LEU A 600 0.41 -17.53 12.61
CA LEU A 600 1.16 -16.52 11.88
C LEU A 600 1.25 -16.88 10.40
N GLU A 601 0.82 -15.95 9.55
CA GLU A 601 0.80 -16.05 8.09
C GLU A 601 1.92 -15.20 7.46
N THR A 602 2.26 -14.06 8.07
CA THR A 602 3.35 -13.18 7.64
C THR A 602 4.26 -12.79 8.81
N LEU A 603 5.57 -12.97 8.61
CA LEU A 603 6.62 -12.52 9.52
C LEU A 603 7.63 -11.66 8.75
N ASP A 604 7.70 -10.36 9.04
CA ASP A 604 8.70 -9.43 8.50
C ASP A 604 9.53 -8.87 9.67
N VAL A 605 10.79 -9.28 9.79
CA VAL A 605 11.64 -8.87 10.90
C VAL A 605 13.04 -8.51 10.45
N SER A 606 13.54 -7.36 10.91
CA SER A 606 14.97 -7.11 10.91
C SER A 606 15.60 -7.57 12.23
N TYR A 607 16.76 -8.23 12.17
CA TYR A 607 17.42 -8.82 13.34
C TYR A 607 18.93 -8.64 13.33
N LYS A 608 19.54 -8.63 14.53
CA LYS A 608 21.00 -8.43 14.67
C LYS A 608 21.80 -9.74 14.74
N LYS A 609 21.46 -10.66 15.66
CA LYS A 609 22.37 -11.76 16.07
C LYS A 609 21.92 -13.16 15.67
N ARG A 610 20.74 -13.62 16.13
CA ARG A 610 20.33 -15.04 15.97
C ARG A 610 18.84 -15.15 15.69
N VAL A 611 18.47 -16.17 14.90
CA VAL A 611 17.09 -16.61 14.70
C VAL A 611 16.97 -18.06 15.18
N SER A 612 15.93 -18.36 15.97
CA SER A 612 15.70 -19.72 16.46
C SER A 612 15.17 -20.66 15.38
N SER A 613 15.62 -21.92 15.37
CA SER A 613 15.13 -22.99 14.49
C SER A 613 13.64 -23.32 14.66
N LYS A 614 13.00 -22.84 15.74
CA LYS A 614 11.55 -22.99 15.94
C LYS A 614 10.72 -22.21 14.93
N ILE A 615 11.30 -21.25 14.20
CA ILE A 615 10.62 -20.53 13.12
C ILE A 615 10.08 -21.47 12.03
N TRP A 616 10.77 -22.58 11.77
CA TRP A 616 10.38 -23.61 10.81
C TRP A 616 9.19 -24.47 11.27
N LYS A 617 8.67 -24.24 12.47
CA LYS A 617 7.45 -24.92 12.96
C LYS A 617 6.16 -24.17 12.61
N LEU A 618 6.25 -22.98 12.02
CA LEU A 618 5.12 -22.12 11.73
C LEU A 618 4.35 -22.63 10.49
N LYS A 619 3.43 -23.57 10.72
CA LYS A 619 2.72 -24.28 9.64
C LYS A 619 1.82 -23.41 8.78
N ARG A 620 1.25 -22.32 9.33
CA ARG A 620 0.38 -21.38 8.58
C ARG A 620 1.15 -20.26 7.88
N LEU A 621 2.49 -20.20 8.03
CA LEU A 621 3.29 -19.13 7.47
C LEU A 621 3.32 -19.19 5.94
N ARG A 622 2.85 -18.11 5.32
CA ARG A 622 2.85 -17.90 3.87
C ARG A 622 4.02 -17.04 3.42
N ARG A 623 4.45 -16.09 4.25
CA ARG A 623 5.57 -15.19 3.94
C ARG A 623 6.54 -15.01 5.09
N LEU A 624 7.81 -15.09 4.75
CA LEU A 624 8.91 -14.88 5.67
C LEU A 624 9.90 -13.88 5.07
N CYS A 625 10.10 -12.76 5.76
CA CYS A 625 11.11 -11.76 5.43
C CYS A 625 12.01 -11.57 6.65
N LEU A 626 13.28 -11.97 6.50
CA LEU A 626 14.28 -11.87 7.55
C LEU A 626 15.43 -10.97 7.07
N ARG A 627 15.56 -9.79 7.67
CA ARG A 627 16.58 -8.79 7.33
C ARG A 627 17.63 -8.70 8.42
N GLY A 628 18.73 -9.42 8.30
CA GLY A 628 19.73 -9.42 9.36
C GLY A 628 21.06 -10.02 8.96
N ARG A 629 22.08 -9.74 9.79
CA ARG A 629 23.46 -10.23 9.61
C ARG A 629 23.78 -11.45 10.47
N GLY A 630 22.79 -11.92 11.23
CA GLY A 630 22.95 -13.03 12.16
C GLY A 630 22.77 -14.39 11.49
N LYS A 631 23.41 -15.43 12.04
CA LYS A 631 23.33 -16.80 11.51
C LYS A 631 21.89 -17.30 11.46
N LEU A 632 21.50 -17.84 10.31
CA LEU A 632 20.23 -18.55 10.15
C LEU A 632 20.29 -19.92 10.84
N PRO A 633 19.18 -20.40 11.41
CA PRO A 633 19.17 -21.65 12.14
C PRO A 633 19.21 -22.87 11.19
N VAL A 634 20.03 -23.86 11.56
CA VAL A 634 20.09 -25.16 10.90
C VAL A 634 18.72 -25.84 10.88
N LEU A 635 18.43 -26.54 9.78
CA LEU A 635 17.20 -27.27 9.55
C LEU A 635 17.03 -28.46 10.52
N PRO A 636 15.89 -28.57 11.23
CA PRO A 636 15.53 -29.82 11.89
C PRO A 636 15.12 -30.87 10.84
N LYS A 637 15.73 -32.06 10.86
CA LYS A 637 15.42 -33.18 9.94
C LYS A 637 13.90 -33.44 9.87
N GLY A 638 13.38 -33.61 8.65
CA GLY A 638 11.96 -33.90 8.38
C GLY A 638 10.99 -32.71 8.46
N THR A 639 11.50 -31.48 8.57
CA THR A 639 10.65 -30.27 8.62
C THR A 639 10.26 -29.82 7.21
N ARG A 640 8.96 -29.57 6.98
CA ARG A 640 8.43 -28.97 5.74
C ARG A 640 7.50 -27.81 6.06
N MET A 641 7.64 -26.74 5.29
CA MET A 641 6.84 -25.52 5.36
C MET A 641 5.84 -25.50 4.20
N GLU A 642 4.79 -26.30 4.33
CA GLU A 642 3.84 -26.60 3.24
C GLU A 642 3.10 -25.37 2.68
N ASN A 643 2.97 -24.30 3.46
CA ASN A 643 2.22 -23.10 3.07
C ASN A 643 3.12 -21.92 2.68
N LEU A 644 4.45 -22.02 2.79
CA LEU A 644 5.34 -20.89 2.53
C LEU A 644 5.41 -20.62 1.02
N GLN A 645 4.98 -19.44 0.61
CA GLN A 645 4.92 -19.00 -0.78
C GLN A 645 5.96 -17.92 -1.12
N SER A 646 6.39 -17.13 -0.13
CA SER A 646 7.39 -16.07 -0.32
C SER A 646 8.46 -16.11 0.76
N LEU A 647 9.71 -16.09 0.33
CA LEU A 647 10.88 -16.09 1.21
C LEU A 647 11.83 -14.96 0.81
N TRP A 648 12.17 -14.10 1.76
CA TRP A 648 13.20 -13.07 1.62
C TRP A 648 14.24 -13.24 2.73
N LEU A 649 15.47 -13.52 2.34
CA LEU A 649 16.61 -13.68 3.23
C LEU A 649 17.75 -12.71 2.88
N TYR A 650 18.64 -12.48 3.84
CA TYR A 650 19.89 -11.76 3.65
C TYR A 650 21.08 -12.73 3.77
N GLY A 651 22.03 -12.61 2.84
CA GLY A 651 23.25 -13.40 2.74
C GLY A 651 23.16 -14.55 1.73
N TRP A 652 24.34 -15.07 1.43
CA TRP A 652 24.59 -16.39 0.84
C TRP A 652 25.23 -17.22 1.95
N SER A 653 24.68 -18.38 2.27
CA SER A 653 25.28 -19.23 3.29
C SER A 653 24.95 -20.69 3.03
N SER A 654 25.83 -21.58 3.48
CA SER A 654 25.61 -23.03 3.42
C SER A 654 24.31 -23.45 4.12
N GLU A 655 23.86 -22.70 5.13
CA GLU A 655 22.56 -22.91 5.76
C GLU A 655 21.41 -22.59 4.79
N ILE A 656 21.46 -21.47 4.05
CA ILE A 656 20.42 -21.13 3.06
C ILE A 656 20.37 -22.18 1.95
N LYS A 657 21.53 -22.63 1.47
CA LYS A 657 21.63 -23.73 0.50
C LYS A 657 20.96 -25.00 1.02
N SER A 658 21.33 -25.41 2.24
CA SER A 658 20.71 -26.56 2.90
C SER A 658 19.18 -26.42 3.01
N LEU A 659 18.65 -25.21 3.20
CA LEU A 659 17.20 -24.99 3.24
C LEU A 659 16.54 -25.23 1.87
N VAL A 660 17.21 -24.86 0.79
CA VAL A 660 16.72 -25.02 -0.59
C VAL A 660 16.83 -26.47 -1.05
N ASP A 661 17.99 -27.11 -0.84
CA ASP A 661 18.29 -28.49 -1.28
C ASP A 661 17.36 -29.53 -0.62
N ASN A 662 16.97 -29.32 0.63
CA ASN A 662 16.16 -30.27 1.39
C ASN A 662 14.66 -30.23 1.08
N GLY A 663 14.21 -29.45 0.09
CA GLY A 663 12.81 -29.42 -0.33
C GLY A 663 11.83 -28.97 0.77
N ILE A 664 12.29 -28.09 1.67
CA ILE A 664 11.48 -27.58 2.80
C ILE A 664 10.28 -26.77 2.30
N PHE A 665 10.43 -26.08 1.17
CA PHE A 665 9.47 -25.11 0.66
C PHE A 665 8.78 -25.63 -0.62
N PRO A 666 7.92 -26.66 -0.54
CA PRO A 666 7.34 -27.31 -1.72
C PRO A 666 6.45 -26.38 -2.55
N ARG A 667 5.92 -25.30 -1.95
CA ARG A 667 5.02 -24.33 -2.61
C ARG A 667 5.64 -22.93 -2.76
N LEU A 668 6.97 -22.81 -2.68
CA LEU A 668 7.62 -21.51 -2.79
C LEU A 668 7.46 -20.94 -4.21
N VAL A 669 6.82 -19.77 -4.30
CA VAL A 669 6.57 -19.07 -5.57
C VAL A 669 7.55 -17.92 -5.79
N LYS A 670 8.04 -17.32 -4.69
CA LYS A 670 8.92 -16.15 -4.72
C LYS A 670 10.11 -16.32 -3.77
N LEU A 671 11.31 -16.19 -4.31
CA LEU A 671 12.55 -16.15 -3.55
C LEU A 671 13.27 -14.83 -3.79
N ALA A 672 13.64 -14.15 -2.70
CA ALA A 672 14.44 -12.94 -2.73
C ALA A 672 15.67 -13.08 -1.83
N LEU A 673 16.85 -12.78 -2.35
CA LEU A 673 18.11 -12.81 -1.62
C LEU A 673 18.77 -11.44 -1.70
N SER A 674 19.25 -10.95 -0.56
CA SER A 674 19.96 -9.67 -0.46
C SER A 674 21.34 -9.87 0.15
N PRO A 675 22.41 -9.22 -0.31
CA PRO A 675 23.76 -9.41 0.25
C PRO A 675 23.84 -8.95 1.71
N MET A 676 24.72 -9.57 2.50
CA MET A 676 24.97 -9.20 3.91
C MET A 676 25.94 -8.01 4.06
N THR A 677 26.84 -7.78 3.10
CA THR A 677 27.94 -6.79 3.15
C THR A 677 28.45 -6.44 1.74
N LEU A 678 29.05 -5.25 1.57
CA LEU A 678 29.85 -4.83 0.40
C LEU A 678 31.21 -5.57 0.26
N LEU A 679 31.40 -6.68 0.99
CA LEU A 679 32.64 -7.47 0.96
C LEU A 679 32.44 -8.60 -0.05
N ARG A 680 33.46 -8.80 -0.90
CA ARG A 680 33.47 -9.73 -2.04
C ARG A 680 32.82 -11.07 -1.67
N ILE A 681 31.77 -11.41 -2.41
CA ILE A 681 31.12 -12.72 -2.39
C ILE A 681 32.13 -13.74 -2.92
N ASP A 682 32.20 -14.91 -2.30
CA ASP A 682 32.91 -16.06 -2.87
C ASP A 682 32.09 -16.59 -4.05
N GLU A 683 32.63 -16.47 -5.27
CA GLU A 683 31.93 -16.85 -6.51
C GLU A 683 31.52 -18.33 -6.52
N ASP A 684 32.28 -19.19 -5.83
CA ASP A 684 32.00 -20.62 -5.75
C ASP A 684 30.75 -20.92 -4.89
N GLU A 685 30.54 -20.17 -3.80
CA GLU A 685 29.36 -20.32 -2.94
C GLU A 685 28.06 -19.90 -3.65
N GLU A 686 28.14 -18.89 -4.53
CA GLU A 686 27.00 -18.40 -5.32
C GLU A 686 26.56 -19.44 -6.36
N VAL A 687 27.52 -19.95 -7.13
CA VAL A 687 27.29 -20.99 -8.14
C VAL A 687 26.75 -22.27 -7.49
N ASP A 688 27.33 -22.69 -6.36
CA ASP A 688 26.88 -23.86 -5.61
C ASP A 688 25.45 -23.66 -5.06
N PHE A 689 25.11 -22.48 -4.52
CA PHE A 689 23.73 -22.20 -4.08
C PHE A 689 22.73 -22.28 -5.23
N LEU A 690 23.04 -21.63 -6.36
CA LEU A 690 22.14 -21.57 -7.50
C LEU A 690 21.83 -22.95 -8.06
N SER A 691 22.80 -23.88 -8.01
CA SER A 691 22.57 -25.28 -8.38
C SER A 691 21.45 -25.95 -7.58
N GLY A 692 21.18 -25.51 -6.36
CA GLY A 692 20.09 -26.01 -5.52
C GLY A 692 18.72 -25.43 -5.87
N VAL A 693 18.67 -24.25 -6.51
CA VAL A 693 17.42 -23.53 -6.81
C VAL A 693 16.49 -24.35 -7.72
N GLN A 694 17.04 -25.22 -8.57
CA GLN A 694 16.27 -26.17 -9.39
C GLN A 694 15.27 -27.02 -8.58
N CYS A 695 15.57 -27.31 -7.30
CA CYS A 695 14.70 -28.08 -6.41
C CYS A 695 13.36 -27.38 -6.09
N LEU A 696 13.26 -26.07 -6.37
CA LEU A 696 12.08 -25.26 -6.10
C LEU A 696 11.09 -25.29 -7.28
N ASN A 697 10.43 -26.42 -7.49
CA ASN A 697 9.56 -26.71 -8.64
C ASN A 697 8.36 -25.75 -8.87
N HIS A 698 8.03 -24.89 -7.90
CA HIS A 698 6.96 -23.91 -7.98
C HIS A 698 7.45 -22.45 -8.09
N LEU A 699 8.77 -22.24 -8.12
CA LEU A 699 9.37 -20.92 -8.12
C LEU A 699 9.06 -20.20 -9.45
N GLY A 700 8.25 -19.15 -9.36
CA GLY A 700 7.90 -18.31 -10.50
C GLY A 700 8.73 -17.03 -10.59
N SER A 701 9.22 -16.54 -9.45
CA SER A 701 10.00 -15.30 -9.37
C SER A 701 11.23 -15.45 -8.49
N LEU A 702 12.38 -15.10 -9.06
CA LEU A 702 13.65 -15.01 -8.36
C LEU A 702 14.14 -13.56 -8.35
N LYS A 703 14.57 -13.08 -7.19
CA LYS A 703 15.18 -11.77 -7.02
C LYS A 703 16.49 -11.90 -6.27
N ILE A 704 17.55 -11.37 -6.83
CA ILE A 704 18.89 -11.39 -6.23
C ILE A 704 19.37 -9.95 -6.24
N ASP A 705 19.65 -9.38 -5.07
CA ASP A 705 20.05 -7.98 -5.01
C ASP A 705 21.52 -7.77 -5.41
N GLU A 706 22.37 -8.79 -5.36
CA GLU A 706 23.75 -8.72 -5.85
C GLU A 706 24.17 -10.06 -6.43
N ILE A 707 24.58 -10.09 -7.70
CA ILE A 707 24.95 -11.30 -8.43
C ILE A 707 26.36 -11.17 -9.04
N GLY A 708 27.22 -12.15 -8.73
CA GLY A 708 28.56 -12.35 -9.26
C GLY A 708 28.52 -13.12 -10.57
N ASN A 709 28.38 -14.44 -10.49
CA ASN A 709 28.33 -15.36 -11.63
C ASN A 709 27.10 -16.30 -11.55
N LEU A 710 26.61 -16.78 -12.70
CA LEU A 710 25.69 -17.92 -12.77
C LEU A 710 26.44 -19.15 -13.28
N PRO A 711 26.00 -20.38 -12.93
CA PRO A 711 26.50 -21.56 -13.60
C PRO A 711 26.14 -21.52 -15.10
N SER A 712 27.02 -22.07 -15.94
CA SER A 712 26.82 -22.09 -17.40
C SER A 712 25.68 -23.01 -17.87
N ASP A 713 25.15 -23.86 -16.97
CA ASP A 713 24.04 -24.77 -17.26
C ASP A 713 22.68 -24.11 -16.98
N ASN A 714 21.74 -24.20 -17.93
CA ASN A 714 20.38 -23.65 -17.77
C ASN A 714 19.49 -24.50 -16.87
N ASN A 715 19.83 -25.78 -16.64
CA ASN A 715 19.06 -26.69 -15.79
C ASN A 715 19.03 -26.25 -14.31
N VAL A 716 19.87 -25.27 -13.97
CA VAL A 716 19.97 -24.64 -12.65
C VAL A 716 18.66 -23.93 -12.23
N PHE A 717 17.86 -23.50 -13.20
CA PHE A 717 16.60 -22.79 -12.92
C PHE A 717 15.37 -23.69 -13.04
N PRO A 718 14.40 -23.58 -12.11
CA PRO A 718 13.12 -24.26 -12.22
C PRO A 718 12.38 -23.90 -13.50
N SER A 719 11.75 -24.89 -14.13
CA SER A 719 11.01 -24.71 -15.39
C SER A 719 9.88 -23.68 -15.31
N LYS A 720 9.31 -23.43 -14.11
CA LYS A 720 8.24 -22.45 -13.90
C LYS A 720 8.73 -21.00 -13.71
N ILE A 721 10.03 -20.74 -13.79
CA ILE A 721 10.56 -19.40 -13.62
C ILE A 721 10.08 -18.50 -14.75
N THR A 722 9.37 -17.44 -14.39
CA THR A 722 8.83 -16.44 -15.35
C THR A 722 9.42 -15.06 -15.13
N LYS A 723 9.99 -14.81 -13.95
CA LYS A 723 10.54 -13.52 -13.58
C LYS A 723 11.88 -13.64 -12.87
N ILE A 724 12.86 -12.89 -13.38
CA ILE A 724 14.16 -12.72 -12.75
C ILE A 724 14.41 -11.22 -12.53
N THR A 725 14.96 -10.87 -11.37
CA THR A 725 15.36 -9.51 -11.03
C THR A 725 16.72 -9.53 -10.38
N PHE A 726 17.70 -8.94 -11.05
CA PHE A 726 19.03 -8.71 -10.52
C PHE A 726 19.20 -7.22 -10.26
N LYS A 727 19.48 -6.83 -9.01
CA LYS A 727 19.72 -5.42 -8.72
C LYS A 727 21.16 -5.04 -9.06
N GLN A 728 22.13 -5.50 -8.29
CA GLN A 728 23.55 -5.24 -8.51
C GLN A 728 24.16 -6.37 -9.32
N ILE A 729 24.75 -6.04 -10.47
CA ILE A 729 25.35 -6.97 -11.43
C ILE A 729 26.85 -6.76 -11.44
N LEU A 730 27.62 -7.81 -11.15
CA LEU A 730 29.08 -7.77 -11.14
C LEU A 730 29.67 -8.38 -12.43
N SER A 731 29.00 -9.38 -13.01
CA SER A 731 29.37 -10.02 -14.29
C SER A 731 28.18 -10.11 -15.23
N TRP A 732 28.45 -10.22 -16.53
CA TRP A 732 27.43 -10.43 -17.59
C TRP A 732 27.48 -11.85 -18.18
N SER A 733 28.33 -12.72 -17.63
CA SER A 733 28.49 -14.12 -18.05
C SER A 733 27.16 -14.89 -18.13
N PHE A 734 26.20 -14.50 -17.28
CA PHE A 734 24.90 -15.12 -17.18
C PHE A 734 23.90 -14.81 -18.30
N MET A 735 24.13 -13.79 -19.13
CA MET A 735 23.13 -13.33 -20.10
C MET A 735 22.74 -14.43 -21.09
N LYS A 736 23.70 -15.26 -21.51
CA LYS A 736 23.44 -16.42 -22.37
C LYS A 736 22.57 -17.46 -21.68
N THR A 737 22.88 -17.79 -20.42
CA THR A 737 22.09 -18.72 -19.60
C THR A 737 20.64 -18.25 -19.46
N LEU A 738 20.45 -16.96 -19.15
CA LEU A 738 19.11 -16.37 -19.05
C LEU A 738 18.37 -16.35 -20.39
N GLY A 739 19.08 -16.11 -21.48
CA GLY A 739 18.54 -16.09 -22.84
C GLY A 739 17.96 -17.45 -23.26
N GLN A 740 18.44 -18.54 -22.69
CA GLN A 740 18.01 -19.89 -23.01
C GLN A 740 16.85 -20.38 -22.13
N LEU A 741 16.40 -19.58 -21.15
CA LEU A 741 15.29 -19.97 -20.27
C LEU A 741 13.95 -20.00 -21.01
N PRO A 742 13.26 -21.16 -21.03
CA PRO A 742 12.13 -21.38 -21.94
C PRO A 742 10.87 -20.62 -21.54
N ASN A 743 10.73 -20.21 -20.27
CA ASN A 743 9.52 -19.59 -19.73
C ASN A 743 9.75 -18.19 -19.17
N LEU A 744 10.96 -17.62 -19.33
CA LEU A 744 11.27 -16.30 -18.80
C LEU A 744 10.49 -15.21 -19.54
N GLN A 745 9.61 -14.51 -18.83
CA GLN A 745 8.72 -13.47 -19.36
C GLN A 745 9.14 -12.06 -18.92
N ILE A 746 9.77 -11.92 -17.75
CA ILE A 746 10.16 -10.63 -17.17
C ILE A 746 11.62 -10.71 -16.71
N LEU A 747 12.46 -9.86 -17.29
CA LEU A 747 13.84 -9.67 -16.87
C LEU A 747 14.05 -8.24 -16.39
N LYS A 748 14.61 -8.09 -15.20
CA LYS A 748 15.01 -6.79 -14.64
C LYS A 748 16.46 -6.78 -14.22
N LEU A 749 17.19 -5.77 -14.68
CA LEU A 749 18.60 -5.53 -14.39
C LEU A 749 18.73 -4.06 -13.94
N GLU A 750 19.25 -3.76 -12.74
CA GLU A 750 19.12 -2.39 -12.18
C GLU A 750 20.38 -1.58 -11.86
N TYR A 751 21.54 -2.19 -11.62
CA TYR A 751 22.75 -1.49 -11.21
C TYR A 751 23.96 -2.35 -11.61
N GLU A 752 25.01 -1.73 -12.14
CA GLU A 752 26.27 -2.39 -12.47
C GLU A 752 27.47 -1.61 -11.91
N SER A 753 28.54 -2.32 -11.57
CA SER A 753 29.82 -1.73 -11.16
C SER A 753 30.59 -1.12 -12.34
N GLY A 754 30.16 0.05 -12.83
CA GLY A 754 30.99 1.06 -13.53
C GLY A 754 31.71 0.68 -14.84
N ILE A 755 31.75 -0.59 -15.25
CA ILE A 755 32.44 -1.04 -16.45
C ILE A 755 31.49 -0.90 -17.64
N LEU A 756 31.95 -0.25 -18.70
CA LEU A 756 31.22 -0.14 -19.96
C LEU A 756 31.19 -1.51 -20.67
N ARG A 757 30.01 -2.03 -20.97
CA ARG A 757 29.84 -3.34 -21.63
C ARG A 757 28.94 -3.30 -22.85
N ASN A 758 29.04 -4.33 -23.68
CA ASN A 758 28.12 -4.56 -24.80
C ASN A 758 27.00 -5.50 -24.34
N LEU A 759 25.76 -5.15 -24.67
CA LEU A 759 24.60 -6.01 -24.52
C LEU A 759 24.36 -6.71 -25.85
N ASP A 760 24.91 -7.91 -26.00
CA ASP A 760 24.76 -8.73 -27.20
C ASP A 760 23.73 -9.82 -26.94
N ILE A 761 22.72 -9.91 -27.80
CA ILE A 761 21.60 -10.85 -27.64
C ILE A 761 21.44 -11.64 -28.94
N GLY A 762 21.74 -12.93 -28.83
CA GLY A 762 21.87 -13.84 -29.97
C GLY A 762 20.54 -14.35 -30.51
N LYS A 763 20.60 -14.94 -31.71
CA LYS A 763 19.44 -15.56 -32.37
C LYS A 763 18.75 -16.58 -31.47
N GLY A 764 17.44 -16.41 -31.29
CA GLY A 764 16.60 -17.32 -30.49
C GLY A 764 16.73 -17.17 -28.98
N GLU A 765 17.52 -16.21 -28.49
CA GLU A 765 17.57 -15.90 -27.06
C GLU A 765 16.32 -15.12 -26.63
N PHE A 766 15.91 -15.34 -25.38
CA PHE A 766 14.79 -14.68 -24.72
C PHE A 766 13.44 -14.88 -25.45
N CYS A 767 13.19 -16.11 -25.93
CA CYS A 767 12.01 -16.47 -26.75
C CYS A 767 10.64 -16.08 -26.14
N GLN A 768 10.51 -16.11 -24.82
CA GLN A 768 9.26 -15.79 -24.10
C GLN A 768 9.26 -14.41 -23.43
N LEU A 769 10.34 -13.63 -23.56
CA LEU A 769 10.49 -12.38 -22.83
C LEU A 769 9.48 -11.35 -23.33
N GLN A 770 8.65 -10.85 -22.43
CA GLN A 770 7.61 -9.85 -22.69
C GLN A 770 7.99 -8.48 -22.13
N VAL A 771 8.73 -8.46 -21.03
CA VAL A 771 9.16 -7.21 -20.38
C VAL A 771 10.65 -7.26 -20.10
N PHE A 772 11.37 -6.27 -20.65
CA PHE A 772 12.77 -6.06 -20.36
C PHE A 772 12.95 -4.71 -19.67
N HIS A 773 13.48 -4.73 -18.44
CA HIS A 773 13.72 -3.54 -17.64
C HIS A 773 15.21 -3.43 -17.37
N ILE A 774 15.83 -2.35 -17.84
CA ILE A 774 17.22 -2.00 -17.55
C ILE A 774 17.24 -0.65 -16.83
N LYS A 775 18.03 -0.56 -15.77
CA LYS A 775 18.15 0.64 -14.96
C LYS A 775 19.62 0.79 -14.54
N PHE A 776 20.15 2.01 -14.49
CA PHE A 776 21.54 2.34 -14.11
C PHE A 776 22.63 1.38 -14.62
N LEU A 777 22.50 0.89 -15.87
CA LEU A 777 23.52 0.04 -16.50
C LEU A 777 24.43 0.86 -17.42
N SER A 778 25.72 0.51 -17.43
CA SER A 778 26.74 1.12 -18.27
C SER A 778 26.87 0.40 -19.62
N ILE A 779 25.81 0.43 -20.42
CA ILE A 779 25.77 -0.23 -21.73
C ILE A 779 26.35 0.70 -22.79
N LYS A 780 27.49 0.31 -23.38
CA LYS A 780 28.16 1.04 -24.48
C LYS A 780 27.47 0.81 -25.83
N SER A 781 27.11 -0.43 -26.12
CA SER A 781 26.41 -0.79 -27.35
C SER A 781 25.44 -1.93 -27.10
N TRP A 782 24.33 -1.96 -27.84
CA TRP A 782 23.33 -3.00 -27.76
C TRP A 782 23.10 -3.59 -29.14
N ARG A 783 23.48 -4.87 -29.32
CA ARG A 783 23.23 -5.64 -30.54
C ARG A 783 22.11 -6.65 -30.33
N LEU A 784 21.19 -6.70 -31.28
CA LEU A 784 20.08 -7.63 -31.28
C LEU A 784 20.06 -8.38 -32.62
N GLU A 785 20.31 -9.69 -32.58
CA GLU A 785 20.25 -10.53 -33.78
C GLU A 785 18.79 -10.77 -34.24
N GLU A 786 18.63 -11.17 -35.50
CA GLU A 786 17.31 -11.52 -36.04
C GLU A 786 16.66 -12.66 -35.24
N SER A 787 15.36 -12.52 -34.96
CA SER A 787 14.56 -13.47 -34.16
C SER A 787 14.88 -13.51 -32.66
N ALA A 788 15.73 -12.62 -32.12
CA ALA A 788 15.89 -12.44 -30.69
C ALA A 788 14.67 -11.70 -30.08
N MET A 789 14.29 -12.04 -28.84
CA MET A 789 13.15 -11.46 -28.12
C MET A 789 11.84 -11.32 -28.93
N PRO A 790 11.36 -12.38 -29.60
CA PRO A 790 10.24 -12.27 -30.54
C PRO A 790 8.89 -11.91 -29.90
N ARG A 791 8.79 -11.96 -28.57
CA ARG A 791 7.56 -11.67 -27.79
C ARG A 791 7.67 -10.40 -26.94
N LEU A 792 8.71 -9.59 -27.10
CA LEU A 792 8.89 -8.38 -26.30
C LEU A 792 7.74 -7.41 -26.54
N ARG A 793 7.13 -6.94 -25.45
CA ARG A 793 6.02 -5.98 -25.46
C ARG A 793 6.41 -4.65 -24.83
N HIS A 794 7.18 -4.69 -23.75
CA HIS A 794 7.54 -3.51 -22.98
C HIS A 794 9.04 -3.48 -22.74
N LEU A 795 9.68 -2.41 -23.22
CA LEU A 795 11.06 -2.08 -22.91
C LEU A 795 11.08 -0.86 -21.99
N ARG A 796 11.69 -1.00 -20.81
CA ARG A 796 11.87 0.12 -19.88
C ARG A 796 13.34 0.34 -19.61
N ILE A 797 13.82 1.55 -19.87
CA ILE A 797 15.21 1.97 -19.70
C ILE A 797 15.22 3.13 -18.71
N ILE A 798 16.05 3.11 -17.67
CA ILE A 798 16.10 4.17 -16.65
C ILE A 798 17.56 4.54 -16.36
N ASN A 799 17.93 5.80 -16.58
CA ASN A 799 19.25 6.33 -16.20
C ASN A 799 20.45 5.52 -16.76
N CYS A 800 20.34 5.04 -18.00
CA CYS A 800 21.43 4.36 -18.72
C CYS A 800 22.20 5.39 -19.57
N TYR A 801 23.04 6.21 -18.93
CA TYR A 801 23.65 7.40 -19.56
C TYR A 801 24.60 7.11 -20.74
N TYR A 802 25.18 5.91 -20.79
CA TYR A 802 26.12 5.52 -21.84
C TYR A 802 25.46 4.81 -23.03
N LEU A 803 24.15 4.55 -22.94
CA LEU A 803 23.41 3.96 -24.04
C LEU A 803 23.07 5.07 -25.04
N PHE A 804 23.78 5.10 -26.17
CA PHE A 804 23.63 6.15 -27.18
C PHE A 804 22.66 5.78 -28.31
N GLN A 805 22.41 4.49 -28.54
CA GLN A 805 21.54 4.00 -29.60
C GLN A 805 20.81 2.71 -29.21
N LEU A 806 19.59 2.53 -29.72
CA LEU A 806 18.85 1.27 -29.65
C LEU A 806 18.96 0.49 -30.98
N PRO A 807 19.09 -0.84 -30.96
CA PRO A 807 19.20 -1.64 -32.19
C PRO A 807 17.94 -1.52 -33.06
N GLN A 808 18.14 -1.37 -34.38
CA GLN A 808 17.06 -1.15 -35.34
C GLN A 808 16.05 -2.31 -35.37
N GLN A 809 16.52 -3.51 -35.07
CA GLN A 809 15.74 -4.75 -34.98
C GLN A 809 14.65 -4.69 -33.91
N LEU A 810 14.78 -3.85 -32.86
CA LEU A 810 13.70 -3.68 -31.87
C LEU A 810 12.44 -3.12 -32.52
N TRP A 811 12.60 -2.18 -33.45
CA TRP A 811 11.49 -1.50 -34.11
C TRP A 811 10.79 -2.37 -35.16
N SER A 812 11.36 -3.50 -35.55
CA SER A 812 10.70 -4.47 -36.44
C SER A 812 9.89 -5.54 -35.68
N LEU A 813 9.94 -5.56 -34.34
CA LEU A 813 9.18 -6.50 -33.52
C LEU A 813 7.69 -6.18 -33.55
N ARG A 814 6.87 -7.11 -34.06
CA ARG A 814 5.41 -6.95 -34.16
C ARG A 814 4.69 -6.85 -32.82
N THR A 815 5.31 -7.37 -31.76
CA THR A 815 4.70 -7.42 -30.41
C THR A 815 5.05 -6.22 -29.56
N LEU A 816 6.02 -5.37 -29.98
CA LEU A 816 6.49 -4.25 -29.19
C LEU A 816 5.42 -3.17 -29.10
N GLN A 817 4.98 -2.88 -27.89
CA GLN A 817 3.86 -1.96 -27.59
C GLN A 817 4.36 -0.66 -26.96
N LEU A 818 5.34 -0.74 -26.07
CA LEU A 818 5.85 0.41 -25.34
C LEU A 818 7.37 0.36 -25.20
N VAL A 819 8.02 1.46 -25.58
CA VAL A 819 9.40 1.77 -25.21
C VAL A 819 9.34 2.98 -24.29
N HIS A 820 9.72 2.79 -23.03
CA HIS A 820 9.71 3.84 -22.02
C HIS A 820 11.13 4.10 -21.52
N ILE A 821 11.67 5.29 -21.82
CA ILE A 821 13.03 5.68 -21.46
C ILE A 821 12.96 6.84 -20.49
N VAL A 822 13.53 6.62 -19.30
CA VAL A 822 13.56 7.59 -18.21
C VAL A 822 14.97 8.17 -18.09
N ARG A 823 15.09 9.50 -18.18
CA ARG A 823 16.34 10.27 -18.29
C ARG A 823 17.28 9.72 -19.39
N PRO A 824 16.89 9.78 -20.66
CA PRO A 824 17.77 9.44 -21.79
C PRO A 824 19.01 10.35 -21.83
N SER A 825 20.11 9.86 -22.39
CA SER A 825 21.23 10.73 -22.77
C SER A 825 20.82 11.65 -23.92
N GLN A 826 21.41 12.84 -24.02
CA GLN A 826 21.10 13.78 -25.11
C GLN A 826 21.30 13.16 -26.49
N GLU A 827 22.34 12.34 -26.64
CA GLU A 827 22.65 11.63 -27.86
C GLU A 827 21.59 10.57 -28.19
N LEU A 828 21.14 9.79 -27.20
CA LEU A 828 20.04 8.83 -27.39
C LEU A 828 18.75 9.54 -27.79
N THR A 829 18.41 10.65 -27.14
CA THR A 829 17.24 11.46 -27.50
C THR A 829 17.30 11.93 -28.95
N SER A 830 18.48 12.41 -29.39
CA SER A 830 18.69 12.88 -30.77
C SER A 830 18.54 11.73 -31.78
N ASN A 831 19.13 10.56 -31.48
CA ASN A 831 19.04 9.39 -32.33
C ASN A 831 17.61 8.84 -32.44
N LEU A 832 16.80 8.95 -31.38
CA LEU A 832 15.41 8.48 -31.37
C LEU A 832 14.46 9.36 -32.18
N GLN A 833 14.79 10.63 -32.44
CA GLN A 833 13.99 11.51 -33.29
C GLN A 833 13.95 11.08 -34.76
N ILE A 834 14.96 10.31 -35.20
CA ILE A 834 15.16 9.91 -36.60
C ILE A 834 14.60 8.49 -36.87
N VAL A 835 14.09 7.82 -35.83
CA VAL A 835 13.60 6.43 -35.96
C VAL A 835 12.23 6.39 -36.60
N GLU A 836 12.11 5.66 -37.72
CA GLU A 836 10.80 5.31 -38.30
C GLU A 836 10.16 4.15 -37.52
N PHE A 837 9.02 4.44 -36.87
CA PHE A 837 8.24 3.43 -36.18
C PHE A 837 7.52 2.51 -37.17
N LYS A 838 7.92 1.23 -37.19
CA LYS A 838 7.12 0.18 -37.83
C LYS A 838 6.22 -0.41 -36.74
N ASN A 839 4.90 -0.24 -36.87
CA ASN A 839 3.83 -0.62 -35.93
C ASN A 839 3.46 0.45 -34.88
N ASN A 840 2.26 0.34 -34.30
CA ASN A 840 1.66 1.24 -33.28
C ASN A 840 2.40 1.21 -31.91
N CYS A 841 3.73 1.11 -31.89
CA CYS A 841 4.54 1.15 -30.67
C CYS A 841 4.57 2.59 -30.12
N LYS A 842 4.23 2.77 -28.84
CA LYS A 842 4.34 4.06 -28.14
C LYS A 842 5.77 4.23 -27.63
N LEU A 843 6.42 5.36 -27.96
CA LEU A 843 7.67 5.80 -27.35
C LEU A 843 7.35 6.87 -26.30
N VAL A 844 7.79 6.64 -25.07
CA VAL A 844 7.67 7.60 -23.96
C VAL A 844 9.07 7.96 -23.50
N LEU A 845 9.40 9.25 -23.55
CA LEU A 845 10.61 9.80 -22.96
C LEU A 845 10.19 10.59 -21.70
N GLU A 846 10.71 10.20 -20.56
CA GLU A 846 10.33 10.76 -19.25
C GLU A 846 11.57 11.25 -18.49
N ASP A 847 11.63 12.53 -18.15
CA ASP A 847 12.63 13.03 -17.22
C ASP A 847 12.05 13.03 -15.80
N MET A 848 12.09 11.89 -15.10
CA MET A 848 11.59 11.82 -13.73
C MET A 848 12.58 12.43 -12.72
N TRP A 849 12.10 13.49 -12.06
CA TRP A 849 12.53 14.13 -10.80
C TRP A 849 14.00 14.49 -10.64
#